data_AF-A0A954Z7K5-F1
#
_entry.id   AF-A0A954Z7K5-F1
#
_cell.length_a   1.000
_cell.length_b   1.000
_cell.length_c   1.000
_cell.angle_alpha   90.00
_cell.angle_beta   90.00
_cell.angle_gamma   90.00
#
_symmetry.space_group_name_H-M   'P 1'
#
loop_
_entity.id
_entity.type
_entity.pdbx_description
1 polymer ?
#
loop_
_entity_poly.entity_id
_entity_poly.type
_entity_poly.pdbx_seq_one_letter_code
_entity_poly.pdbx_strand_id
1 'polypeptide(L)'
;MLGNQPTPRLASRPCRLSVIAALIATSFTAPPLGAANVNSAERAETYDVVIYGGTSAGVIAAVQTRKMGGRPLIIEPTRRLGGLTTGGLGQTDIGNKAAVGGLSRDFYRRVRNFYADPTHWKWQQREDYRSGGQSATAAHEDTMWTFEPSAALSIMQDLVREFDAPVAYEERLDRTPLETGSTRVAGVVREGAHIVALRMESGREFRGRVFIDATYEGDLLAGAGVDYVVGRESNARHDETLNGVATRYAAHHQLKKGIDPYVIRGDSASGLLPQIDPTGPGEEGAADSRVQAYCFRMCLTDHPDNRLPIEKPEGYDPLQYELLLRNFEAGADVLPWSFSDMPNRKTDINNNRGASSDFIGRSYEYPEASYQRRAAIEQEHRIYQQGFLWTLANHPRVPEAMRREVLRWGPCRDEFERADGWQRQLYVREARRMIGAYVMTQHECEGRRIASRPVALAAYTMDSHHVQRYVNADGHVQNEGDVQIGGFAPYPIDYGSVTPRREQCDNLLVPVCLSASHIAYGSIRMEPVFMALGQATATAAMLAIKNDVAVQDVPYPDLREKLLADEQRLEWTGPTPRRASVDSLTLPGNVVDDEAADRDGFDAVSRSLGPFINSGYRHDDNRDKGAQRARFRFVIEEAGSYAVRIAWTASSNRATNVPVRVSWGERTESLAVNQRQAPSHGAFGTLGTWHFPAGEAFVEVSNAQTDGHVVVDAVQFERAEDPRPLEE
;
A
#
# COMPACT_ATOMS: atom_id res chain seq x y z
N MET A 1 -59.58 -2.32 59.69
CA MET A 1 -60.95 -2.72 59.35
C MET A 1 -60.88 -3.95 58.45
N LEU A 2 -61.50 -5.06 58.90
CA LEU A 2 -62.08 -6.21 58.16
C LEU A 2 -61.24 -6.83 57.01
N GLY A 3 -60.89 -8.12 56.95
CA GLY A 3 -61.23 -9.32 57.73
C GLY A 3 -61.09 -10.58 56.84
N ASN A 4 -60.81 -11.72 57.47
CA ASN A 4 -61.05 -13.12 57.07
C ASN A 4 -60.05 -13.92 56.19
N GLN A 5 -59.37 -14.83 56.90
CA GLN A 5 -58.98 -16.22 56.56
C GLN A 5 -60.19 -17.10 56.14
N PRO A 6 -60.06 -18.29 55.47
CA PRO A 6 -59.40 -19.49 56.07
C PRO A 6 -58.77 -20.56 55.14
N THR A 7 -57.89 -21.39 55.74
CA THR A 7 -57.48 -22.75 55.32
C THR A 7 -58.59 -23.80 55.48
N PRO A 8 -58.56 -24.96 54.78
CA PRO A 8 -58.25 -26.27 55.44
C PRO A 8 -57.60 -27.31 54.46
N ARG A 9 -57.15 -28.54 54.78
CA ARG A 9 -56.84 -29.37 55.97
C ARG A 9 -56.26 -30.74 55.48
N LEU A 10 -55.34 -31.31 56.27
CA LEU A 10 -55.23 -32.72 56.77
C LEU A 10 -55.16 -33.91 55.77
N ALA A 11 -54.08 -34.71 55.77
CA ALA A 11 -53.77 -35.88 56.64
C ALA A 11 -54.54 -37.16 56.19
N SER A 12 -54.07 -38.41 56.22
CA SER A 12 -53.11 -39.21 57.02
C SER A 12 -53.06 -40.61 56.34
N ARG A 13 -51.91 -41.29 56.14
CA ARG A 13 -51.38 -42.47 56.90
C ARG A 13 -52.43 -43.50 57.41
N PRO A 14 -52.11 -44.82 57.64
CA PRO A 14 -50.95 -45.67 57.27
C PRO A 14 -51.25 -47.18 56.95
N CYS A 15 -50.17 -47.98 56.72
CA CYS A 15 -49.95 -49.42 57.05
C CYS A 15 -50.71 -50.52 56.22
N ARG A 16 -50.15 -51.70 55.84
CA ARG A 16 -48.88 -52.41 56.12
C ARG A 16 -48.77 -53.73 55.31
N LEU A 17 -47.55 -54.32 55.30
CA LEU A 17 -47.13 -55.74 55.09
C LEU A 17 -47.13 -56.31 53.64
N SER A 18 -46.13 -57.04 53.08
CA SER A 18 -44.90 -57.73 53.57
C SER A 18 -43.96 -58.12 52.38
N VAL A 19 -42.62 -57.89 52.42
CA VAL A 19 -41.48 -58.86 52.64
C VAL A 19 -41.04 -59.61 51.34
N ILE A 20 -39.80 -59.58 50.80
CA ILE A 20 -38.40 -59.93 51.26
C ILE A 20 -37.37 -59.19 50.34
N ALA A 21 -36.44 -58.34 50.81
CA ALA A 21 -35.03 -58.51 51.30
C ALA A 21 -33.92 -58.64 50.20
N ALA A 22 -32.69 -58.10 50.27
CA ALA A 22 -31.99 -57.10 51.10
C ALA A 22 -30.55 -56.85 50.53
N LEU A 23 -29.89 -55.69 50.81
CA LEU A 23 -28.55 -55.47 51.45
C LEU A 23 -27.70 -54.50 50.59
N ILE A 24 -26.87 -53.54 51.03
CA ILE A 24 -26.40 -52.99 52.33
C ILE A 24 -25.95 -51.53 52.08
N ALA A 25 -26.12 -50.68 53.09
CA ALA A 25 -25.57 -49.32 53.19
C ALA A 25 -24.24 -49.28 53.97
N THR A 26 -23.39 -48.30 53.69
CA THR A 26 -22.58 -47.63 54.72
C THR A 26 -22.54 -46.13 54.47
N SER A 27 -22.69 -45.38 55.54
CA SER A 27 -22.84 -43.93 55.64
C SER A 27 -21.75 -43.39 56.55
N PHE A 28 -21.07 -42.29 56.20
CA PHE A 28 -20.37 -41.46 57.19
C PHE A 28 -20.24 -40.00 56.74
N THR A 29 -20.90 -39.13 57.52
CA THR A 29 -20.52 -37.80 58.04
C THR A 29 -19.62 -36.85 57.22
N ALA A 30 -20.13 -35.63 57.02
CA ALA A 30 -19.36 -34.46 56.60
C ALA A 30 -18.32 -34.02 57.65
N PRO A 31 -17.09 -33.65 57.24
CA PRO A 31 -16.17 -32.83 58.02
C PRO A 31 -16.25 -31.33 57.61
N PRO A 32 -15.71 -30.41 58.43
CA PRO A 32 -15.88 -28.97 58.28
C PRO A 32 -14.94 -28.34 57.24
N LEU A 33 -15.17 -27.05 56.97
CA LEU A 33 -14.29 -26.10 56.27
C LEU A 33 -12.80 -26.50 56.28
N GLY A 34 -12.30 -26.89 55.11
CA GLY A 34 -10.88 -27.01 54.80
C GLY A 34 -10.59 -26.24 53.53
N ALA A 35 -9.73 -25.23 53.63
CA ALA A 35 -9.21 -24.50 52.49
C ALA A 35 -8.56 -25.49 51.50
N ALA A 36 -9.23 -25.76 50.39
CA ALA A 36 -8.65 -26.53 49.29
C ALA A 36 -7.90 -25.55 48.38
N ASN A 37 -6.61 -25.41 48.69
CA ASN A 37 -5.52 -24.99 47.82
C ASN A 37 -5.91 -24.35 46.48
N VAL A 38 -5.90 -23.02 46.48
CA VAL A 38 -5.36 -22.24 45.37
C VAL A 38 -3.92 -22.70 45.16
N ASN A 39 -3.66 -23.60 44.22
CA ASN A 39 -2.44 -23.60 43.40
C ASN A 39 -2.44 -24.76 42.40
N SER A 40 -3.14 -24.54 41.31
CA SER A 40 -2.54 -24.73 39.99
C SER A 40 -3.28 -23.78 39.05
N ALA A 41 -2.93 -22.49 39.12
CA ALA A 41 -3.04 -21.70 37.90
C ALA A 41 -2.28 -22.50 36.85
N GLU A 42 -2.96 -23.03 35.83
CA GLU A 42 -2.29 -23.42 34.59
C GLU A 42 -1.32 -22.29 34.29
N ARG A 43 -0.02 -22.58 34.31
CA ARG A 43 0.96 -21.61 33.80
C ARG A 43 0.49 -21.30 32.39
N ALA A 44 0.01 -20.07 32.18
CA ALA A 44 -0.46 -19.63 30.87
C ALA A 44 0.63 -20.01 29.85
N GLU A 45 0.24 -20.85 28.90
CA GLU A 45 1.16 -21.43 27.94
C GLU A 45 1.89 -20.30 27.19
N THR A 46 3.21 -20.36 27.14
CA THR A 46 4.03 -19.34 26.47
C THR A 46 4.35 -19.83 25.07
N TYR A 47 3.92 -19.07 24.06
CA TYR A 47 4.25 -19.31 22.67
C TYR A 47 5.64 -18.77 22.35
N ASP A 48 6.30 -19.32 21.32
CA ASP A 48 7.56 -18.76 20.85
C ASP A 48 7.28 -17.43 20.13
N VAL A 49 6.27 -17.43 19.24
CA VAL A 49 5.88 -16.24 18.47
C VAL A 49 4.38 -16.01 18.57
N VAL A 50 3.97 -14.83 19.04
CA VAL A 50 2.55 -14.40 19.04
C VAL A 50 2.33 -13.39 17.92
N ILE A 51 1.40 -13.68 17.03
CA ILE A 51 1.13 -12.92 15.81
C ILE A 51 -0.24 -12.26 15.95
N TYR A 52 -0.28 -10.94 16.02
CA TYR A 52 -1.53 -10.18 16.04
C TYR A 52 -1.89 -9.78 14.61
N GLY A 53 -3.03 -10.27 14.12
CA GLY A 53 -3.48 -10.16 12.73
C GLY A 53 -3.31 -11.46 11.94
N GLY A 54 -4.41 -12.04 11.49
CA GLY A 54 -4.47 -13.21 10.60
C GLY A 54 -4.52 -12.83 9.13
N THR A 55 -3.84 -11.74 8.74
CA THR A 55 -3.62 -11.37 7.32
C THR A 55 -2.79 -12.45 6.61
N SER A 56 -2.60 -12.32 5.29
CA SER A 56 -1.70 -13.21 4.55
C SER A 56 -0.28 -13.24 5.13
N ALA A 57 0.25 -12.10 5.58
CA ALA A 57 1.52 -12.03 6.29
C ALA A 57 1.51 -12.82 7.60
N GLY A 58 0.45 -12.69 8.40
CA GLY A 58 0.31 -13.35 9.69
C GLY A 58 0.23 -14.88 9.57
N VAL A 59 -0.54 -15.38 8.61
CA VAL A 59 -0.63 -16.83 8.32
C VAL A 59 0.74 -17.37 7.90
N ILE A 60 1.43 -16.67 6.99
CA ILE A 60 2.75 -17.09 6.51
C ILE A 60 3.81 -17.03 7.62
N ALA A 61 3.76 -16.03 8.50
CA ALA A 61 4.62 -15.95 9.66
C ALA A 61 4.44 -17.15 10.61
N ALA A 62 3.20 -17.59 10.84
CA ALA A 62 2.91 -18.77 11.66
C ALA A 62 3.44 -20.06 11.02
N VAL A 63 3.23 -20.24 9.71
CA VAL A 63 3.77 -21.37 8.96
C VAL A 63 5.29 -21.42 9.05
N GLN A 64 5.96 -20.28 8.83
CA GLN A 64 7.42 -20.23 8.92
C GLN A 64 7.94 -20.54 10.33
N THR A 65 7.26 -20.02 11.36
CA THR A 65 7.56 -20.34 12.77
C THR A 65 7.55 -21.86 12.99
N ARG A 66 6.53 -22.55 12.47
CA ARG A 66 6.42 -24.03 12.56
C ARG A 66 7.48 -24.76 11.76
N LYS A 67 7.80 -24.29 10.55
CA LYS A 67 8.89 -24.85 9.72
C LYS A 67 10.25 -24.74 10.42
N MET A 68 10.43 -23.80 11.32
CA MET A 68 11.63 -23.62 12.15
C MET A 68 11.53 -24.31 13.53
N GLY A 69 10.48 -25.10 13.77
CA GLY A 69 10.28 -25.87 15.00
C GLY A 69 9.70 -25.08 16.18
N GLY A 70 9.30 -23.82 15.96
CA GLY A 70 8.68 -22.97 16.99
C GLY A 70 7.17 -23.19 17.12
N ARG A 71 6.61 -22.64 18.18
CA ARG A 71 5.17 -22.64 18.46
C ARG A 71 4.56 -21.24 18.22
N PRO A 72 3.82 -21.03 17.12
CA PRO A 72 3.11 -19.78 16.89
C PRO A 72 1.75 -19.77 17.58
N LEU A 73 1.20 -18.57 17.74
CA LEU A 73 -0.24 -18.33 17.91
C LEU A 73 -0.64 -17.16 17.01
N ILE A 74 -1.68 -17.34 16.20
CA ILE A 74 -2.32 -16.24 15.48
C ILE A 74 -3.49 -15.71 16.32
N ILE A 75 -3.57 -14.40 16.53
CA ILE A 75 -4.71 -13.71 17.12
C ILE A 75 -5.38 -12.94 15.98
N GLU A 76 -6.57 -13.38 15.56
CA GLU A 76 -7.31 -12.83 14.43
C GLU A 76 -8.53 -12.05 14.94
N PRO A 77 -8.59 -10.72 14.77
CA PRO A 77 -9.69 -9.88 15.24
C PRO A 77 -11.07 -10.26 14.68
N THR A 78 -11.12 -10.96 13.54
CA THR A 78 -12.35 -11.39 12.87
C THR A 78 -12.49 -12.91 12.87
N ARG A 79 -13.31 -13.46 11.97
CA ARG A 79 -13.45 -14.90 11.71
C ARG A 79 -12.84 -15.34 10.38
N ARG A 80 -12.15 -14.45 9.66
CA ARG A 80 -11.66 -14.71 8.29
C ARG A 80 -10.16 -14.47 8.20
N LEU A 81 -9.43 -15.52 7.85
CA LEU A 81 -7.98 -15.46 7.61
C LEU A 81 -7.66 -14.91 6.23
N GLY A 82 -6.45 -14.38 6.08
CA GLY A 82 -5.83 -13.98 4.83
C GLY A 82 -6.04 -12.52 4.42
N GLY A 83 -6.77 -11.73 5.20
CA GLY A 83 -6.93 -10.29 4.96
C GLY A 83 -7.48 -9.97 3.57
N LEU A 84 -6.84 -9.05 2.85
CA LEU A 84 -7.27 -8.62 1.52
C LEU A 84 -7.23 -9.74 0.47
N THR A 85 -6.27 -10.66 0.59
CA THR A 85 -6.15 -11.84 -0.29
C THR A 85 -7.44 -12.68 -0.27
N THR A 86 -8.15 -12.75 0.87
CA THR A 86 -9.44 -13.45 0.97
C THR A 86 -10.63 -12.49 1.04
N GLY A 87 -10.35 -11.19 1.04
CA GLY A 87 -11.28 -10.05 1.08
C GLY A 87 -11.46 -9.40 -0.30
N GLY A 88 -11.53 -10.20 -1.36
CA GLY A 88 -11.87 -9.69 -2.69
C GLY A 88 -10.72 -9.19 -3.55
N LEU A 89 -9.48 -9.05 -3.03
CA LEU A 89 -8.29 -8.80 -3.86
C LEU A 89 -7.87 -10.13 -4.52
N GLY A 90 -8.63 -10.50 -5.54
CA GLY A 90 -8.49 -11.77 -6.26
C GLY A 90 -7.64 -11.65 -7.52
N GLN A 91 -7.50 -10.46 -8.11
CA GLN A 91 -6.47 -10.15 -9.10
C GLN A 91 -5.27 -9.56 -8.38
N THR A 92 -4.21 -10.36 -8.26
CA THR A 92 -3.04 -9.96 -7.48
C THR A 92 -2.27 -8.82 -8.16
N ASP A 93 -1.93 -7.80 -7.39
CA ASP A 93 -1.05 -6.71 -7.77
C ASP A 93 0.43 -7.14 -7.63
N ILE A 94 1.14 -7.36 -8.74
CA ILE A 94 2.39 -8.15 -8.71
C ILE A 94 3.63 -7.41 -9.22
N GLY A 95 3.52 -6.38 -10.06
CA GLY A 95 4.68 -5.67 -10.61
C GLY A 95 5.61 -6.59 -11.42
N ASN A 96 6.46 -7.36 -10.74
CA ASN A 96 7.27 -8.43 -11.31
C ASN A 96 7.17 -9.75 -10.52
N LYS A 97 6.55 -10.77 -11.14
CA LYS A 97 6.34 -12.11 -10.56
C LYS A 97 7.64 -12.82 -10.14
N ALA A 98 8.77 -12.52 -10.78
CA ALA A 98 10.05 -13.14 -10.45
C ALA A 98 10.65 -12.61 -9.13
N ALA A 99 10.16 -11.46 -8.63
CA ALA A 99 10.52 -10.94 -7.31
C ALA A 99 9.88 -11.74 -6.16
N VAL A 100 8.85 -12.54 -6.45
CA VAL A 100 8.11 -13.31 -5.44
C VAL A 100 8.70 -14.72 -5.29
N GLY A 101 9.23 -15.01 -4.10
CA GLY A 101 9.83 -16.29 -3.72
C GLY A 101 9.22 -16.89 -2.44
N GLY A 102 9.86 -17.92 -1.90
CA GLY A 102 9.52 -18.56 -0.63
C GLY A 102 8.06 -18.97 -0.48
N LEU A 103 7.52 -18.82 0.74
CA LEU A 103 6.14 -19.21 1.07
C LEU A 103 5.10 -18.34 0.36
N SER A 104 5.45 -17.11 0.01
CA SER A 104 4.60 -16.25 -0.83
C SER A 104 4.36 -16.89 -2.21
N ARG A 105 5.44 -17.36 -2.86
CA ARG A 105 5.32 -18.11 -4.13
C ARG A 105 4.58 -19.43 -3.94
N ASP A 106 4.80 -20.13 -2.82
CA ASP A 106 4.10 -21.39 -2.51
C ASP A 106 2.57 -21.20 -2.45
N PHE A 107 2.08 -20.10 -1.87
CA PHE A 107 0.65 -19.78 -1.89
C PHE A 107 0.09 -19.74 -3.33
N TYR A 108 0.74 -19.05 -4.25
CA TYR A 108 0.29 -18.99 -5.65
C TYR A 108 0.46 -20.31 -6.42
N ARG A 109 1.39 -21.19 -6.01
CA ARG A 109 1.44 -22.58 -6.50
C ARG A 109 0.24 -23.38 -6.00
N ARG A 110 -0.16 -23.19 -4.74
CA ARG A 110 -1.35 -23.80 -4.15
C ARG A 110 -2.63 -23.32 -4.83
N VAL A 111 -2.72 -22.04 -5.21
CA VAL A 111 -3.82 -21.53 -6.04
C VAL A 111 -3.89 -22.29 -7.37
N ARG A 112 -2.76 -22.44 -8.07
CA ARG A 112 -2.72 -23.21 -9.33
C ARG A 112 -3.17 -24.66 -9.13
N ASN A 113 -2.73 -25.29 -8.04
CA ASN A 113 -3.09 -26.68 -7.72
C ASN A 113 -4.56 -26.82 -7.34
N PHE A 114 -5.13 -25.85 -6.62
CA PHE A 114 -6.56 -25.78 -6.34
C PHE A 114 -7.35 -25.80 -7.67
N TYR A 115 -7.05 -24.92 -8.60
CA TYR A 115 -7.74 -24.91 -9.90
C TYR A 115 -7.31 -26.02 -10.88
N ALA A 116 -6.37 -26.88 -10.51
CA ALA A 116 -6.07 -28.08 -11.28
C ALA A 116 -7.14 -29.16 -11.09
N ASP A 117 -7.84 -29.16 -9.95
CA ASP A 117 -8.97 -30.05 -9.68
C ASP A 117 -10.23 -29.51 -10.39
N PRO A 118 -10.85 -30.31 -11.29
CA PRO A 118 -12.05 -29.88 -12.02
C PRO A 118 -13.26 -29.61 -11.11
N THR A 119 -13.30 -30.13 -9.89
CA THR A 119 -14.41 -29.91 -8.94
C THR A 119 -14.48 -28.47 -8.42
N HIS A 120 -13.39 -27.71 -8.54
CA HIS A 120 -13.34 -26.29 -8.19
C HIS A 120 -13.87 -25.36 -9.29
N TRP A 121 -14.24 -25.90 -10.46
CA TRP A 121 -14.81 -25.16 -11.58
C TRP A 121 -16.35 -25.31 -11.61
N LYS A 122 -17.04 -24.55 -10.75
CA LYS A 122 -18.50 -24.64 -10.52
C LYS A 122 -19.34 -23.93 -11.57
N TRP A 123 -18.93 -22.73 -12.00
CA TRP A 123 -19.75 -21.80 -12.79
C TRP A 123 -19.20 -21.57 -14.20
N GLN A 124 -18.09 -22.22 -14.53
CA GLN A 124 -17.36 -22.06 -15.79
C GLN A 124 -16.56 -23.33 -16.06
N GLN A 125 -16.34 -23.69 -17.32
CA GLN A 125 -15.31 -24.67 -17.65
C GLN A 125 -13.92 -24.05 -17.53
N ARG A 126 -12.93 -24.83 -17.11
CA ARG A 126 -11.55 -24.36 -16.96
C ARG A 126 -11.00 -23.78 -18.26
N GLU A 127 -11.34 -24.42 -19.38
CA GLU A 127 -10.88 -24.09 -20.73
C GLU A 127 -11.45 -22.76 -21.25
N ASP A 128 -12.50 -22.23 -20.61
CA ASP A 128 -13.11 -20.95 -20.97
C ASP A 128 -12.49 -19.78 -20.19
N TYR A 129 -11.81 -20.04 -19.08
CA TYR A 129 -11.22 -18.99 -18.26
C TYR A 129 -9.87 -18.52 -18.79
N ARG A 130 -9.68 -17.20 -18.86
CA ARG A 130 -8.39 -16.58 -19.18
C ARG A 130 -8.10 -15.52 -18.14
N SER A 131 -6.93 -15.60 -17.50
CA SER A 131 -6.42 -14.50 -16.67
C SER A 131 -5.88 -13.39 -17.57
N GLY A 132 -5.99 -12.15 -17.11
CA GLY A 132 -5.57 -10.95 -17.85
C GLY A 132 -4.78 -9.97 -16.99
N GLY A 133 -4.33 -8.89 -17.64
CA GLY A 133 -3.57 -7.82 -16.99
C GLY A 133 -2.22 -8.29 -16.44
N GLN A 134 -1.74 -7.63 -15.39
CA GLN A 134 -0.47 -7.95 -14.72
C GLN A 134 -0.43 -9.35 -14.08
N SER A 135 -1.60 -9.93 -13.81
CA SER A 135 -1.76 -11.24 -13.18
C SER A 135 -1.96 -12.35 -14.22
N ALA A 136 -1.87 -12.06 -15.53
CA ALA A 136 -1.99 -13.05 -16.59
C ALA A 136 -1.01 -14.21 -16.37
N THR A 137 -1.53 -15.42 -16.27
CA THR A 137 -0.75 -16.63 -15.99
C THR A 137 -0.17 -17.16 -17.30
N ALA A 138 1.15 -17.24 -17.40
CA ALA A 138 1.80 -17.73 -18.61
C ALA A 138 1.63 -19.25 -18.77
N ALA A 139 1.69 -19.76 -20.00
CA ALA A 139 1.41 -21.18 -20.31
C ALA A 139 2.28 -22.19 -19.53
N HIS A 140 3.50 -21.81 -19.16
CA HIS A 140 4.45 -22.65 -18.43
C HIS A 140 4.70 -22.18 -17.00
N GLU A 141 3.81 -21.34 -16.47
CA GLU A 141 3.93 -20.82 -15.11
C GLU A 141 3.43 -21.86 -14.10
N ASP A 142 4.23 -22.10 -13.06
CA ASP A 142 3.92 -23.01 -11.94
C ASP A 142 3.03 -22.37 -10.87
N THR A 143 2.62 -21.12 -11.07
CA THR A 143 1.79 -20.32 -10.16
C THR A 143 0.55 -19.80 -10.88
N MET A 144 -0.47 -19.43 -10.12
CA MET A 144 -1.68 -18.76 -10.62
C MET A 144 -2.00 -17.58 -9.71
N TRP A 145 -2.35 -16.45 -10.33
CA TRP A 145 -2.33 -15.13 -9.70
C TRP A 145 -3.68 -14.43 -9.66
N THR A 146 -4.70 -15.14 -10.13
CA THR A 146 -6.10 -14.75 -10.13
C THR A 146 -6.90 -15.85 -9.45
N PHE A 147 -7.70 -15.52 -8.45
CA PHE A 147 -8.40 -16.54 -7.65
C PHE A 147 -9.60 -15.98 -6.93
N GLU A 148 -10.59 -16.84 -6.67
CA GLU A 148 -11.76 -16.52 -5.86
C GLU A 148 -11.40 -16.28 -4.38
N PRO A 149 -12.08 -15.34 -3.68
CA PRO A 149 -11.87 -15.10 -2.25
C PRO A 149 -12.01 -16.36 -1.39
N SER A 150 -12.99 -17.21 -1.70
CA SER A 150 -13.25 -18.48 -1.03
C SER A 150 -12.16 -19.53 -1.29
N ALA A 151 -11.59 -19.56 -2.50
CA ALA A 151 -10.46 -20.43 -2.82
C ALA A 151 -9.22 -20.03 -2.02
N ALA A 152 -8.89 -18.73 -1.98
CA ALA A 152 -7.82 -18.22 -1.16
C ALA A 152 -8.03 -18.49 0.34
N LEU A 153 -9.26 -18.33 0.84
CA LEU A 153 -9.59 -18.65 2.23
C LEU A 153 -9.34 -20.13 2.55
N SER A 154 -9.79 -21.04 1.68
CA SER A 154 -9.55 -22.48 1.84
C SER A 154 -8.05 -22.77 1.95
N ILE A 155 -7.23 -22.20 1.06
CA ILE A 155 -5.78 -22.39 1.06
C ILE A 155 -5.14 -21.87 2.36
N MET A 156 -5.55 -20.70 2.85
CA MET A 156 -5.06 -20.16 4.13
C MET A 156 -5.44 -21.08 5.31
N GLN A 157 -6.67 -21.60 5.32
CA GLN A 157 -7.13 -22.56 6.33
C GLN A 157 -6.42 -23.92 6.23
N ASP A 158 -6.08 -24.37 5.02
CA ASP A 158 -5.28 -25.57 4.79
C ASP A 158 -3.86 -25.38 5.35
N LEU A 159 -3.21 -24.25 5.08
CA LEU A 159 -1.88 -23.94 5.64
C LEU A 159 -1.88 -23.95 7.17
N VAL A 160 -2.87 -23.31 7.79
CA VAL A 160 -3.01 -23.30 9.26
C VAL A 160 -3.18 -24.71 9.82
N ARG A 161 -3.98 -25.57 9.18
CA ARG A 161 -4.19 -26.96 9.59
C ARG A 161 -2.96 -27.84 9.34
N GLU A 162 -2.35 -27.74 8.17
CA GLU A 162 -1.17 -28.51 7.75
C GLU A 162 0.00 -28.31 8.71
N PHE A 163 0.21 -27.07 9.16
CA PHE A 163 1.30 -26.72 10.06
C PHE A 163 0.89 -26.70 11.54
N ASP A 164 -0.35 -27.02 11.89
CA ASP A 164 -0.86 -26.99 13.27
C ASP A 164 -0.52 -25.66 13.97
N ALA A 165 -0.91 -24.57 13.32
CA ALA A 165 -0.77 -23.20 13.81
C ALA A 165 -2.08 -22.78 14.51
N PRO A 166 -2.15 -22.68 15.85
CA PRO A 166 -3.39 -22.32 16.53
C PRO A 166 -3.81 -20.88 16.20
N VAL A 167 -5.13 -20.67 16.12
CA VAL A 167 -5.75 -19.36 15.87
C VAL A 167 -6.76 -19.03 16.96
N ALA A 168 -6.63 -17.85 17.55
CA ALA A 168 -7.62 -17.24 18.43
C ALA A 168 -8.44 -16.21 17.62
N TYR A 169 -9.61 -16.63 17.15
CA TYR A 169 -10.53 -15.77 16.39
C TYR A 169 -11.33 -14.83 17.30
N GLU A 170 -11.78 -13.71 16.73
CA GLU A 170 -12.60 -12.67 17.36
C GLU A 170 -11.96 -12.04 18.60
N GLU A 171 -10.63 -12.02 18.63
CA GLU A 171 -9.87 -11.42 19.72
C GLU A 171 -9.29 -10.07 19.27
N ARG A 172 -9.79 -8.99 19.87
CA ARG A 172 -9.28 -7.63 19.67
C ARG A 172 -8.41 -7.22 20.85
N LEU A 173 -7.28 -6.58 20.57
CA LEU A 173 -6.39 -6.02 21.59
C LEU A 173 -7.15 -5.04 22.50
N ASP A 174 -6.97 -5.12 23.81
CA ASP A 174 -7.49 -4.09 24.71
C ASP A 174 -6.74 -2.76 24.49
N ARG A 175 -7.37 -1.86 23.75
CA ARG A 175 -6.81 -0.54 23.39
C ARG A 175 -7.08 0.54 24.44
N THR A 176 -7.46 0.18 25.66
CA THR A 176 -7.64 1.15 26.76
C THR A 176 -6.30 1.85 27.05
N PRO A 177 -6.19 3.18 26.88
CA PRO A 177 -4.95 3.90 27.14
C PRO A 177 -4.51 3.74 28.60
N LEU A 178 -3.20 3.56 28.84
CA LEU A 178 -2.66 3.52 30.21
C LEU A 178 -2.80 4.87 30.92
N GLU A 179 -2.70 5.95 30.15
CA GLU A 179 -2.82 7.34 30.60
C GLU A 179 -3.50 8.18 29.51
N THR A 180 -4.12 9.29 29.88
CA THR A 180 -4.79 10.18 28.92
C THR A 180 -3.79 10.72 27.89
N GLY A 181 -4.07 10.50 26.60
CA GLY A 181 -3.23 10.96 25.49
C GLY A 181 -2.05 10.04 25.15
N SER A 182 -1.85 8.95 25.90
CA SER A 182 -0.82 7.95 25.59
C SER A 182 -1.26 7.00 24.49
N THR A 183 -0.34 6.65 23.58
CA THR A 183 -0.52 5.54 22.62
C THR A 183 -0.34 4.17 23.27
N ARG A 184 0.35 4.09 24.42
CA ARG A 184 0.46 2.86 25.22
C ARG A 184 -0.89 2.43 25.77
N VAL A 185 -1.22 1.15 25.61
CA VAL A 185 -2.50 0.58 26.03
C VAL A 185 -2.33 -0.58 27.02
N ALA A 186 -3.38 -0.82 27.82
CA ALA A 186 -3.45 -1.89 28.81
C ALA A 186 -3.34 -3.30 28.19
N GLY A 187 -3.73 -3.44 26.92
CA GLY A 187 -3.61 -4.67 26.15
C GLY A 187 -2.19 -5.11 25.86
N VAL A 188 -1.19 -4.21 25.93
CA VAL A 188 0.22 -4.58 25.70
C VAL A 188 0.97 -4.58 27.02
N VAL A 189 1.11 -5.77 27.61
CA VAL A 189 1.78 -5.96 28.88
C VAL A 189 3.29 -6.03 28.65
N ARG A 190 4.05 -5.17 29.34
CA ARG A 190 5.49 -4.99 29.10
C ARG A 190 6.30 -4.97 30.39
N GLU A 191 7.55 -5.42 30.29
CA GLU A 191 8.62 -5.25 31.28
C GLU A 191 9.72 -4.41 30.63
N GLY A 192 9.77 -3.11 30.94
CA GLY A 192 10.66 -2.17 30.25
C GLY A 192 10.36 -2.11 28.74
N ALA A 193 11.36 -2.39 27.91
CA ALA A 193 11.24 -2.44 26.46
C ALA A 193 10.64 -3.77 25.92
N HIS A 194 10.44 -4.76 26.78
CA HIS A 194 10.05 -6.11 26.37
C HIS A 194 8.55 -6.32 26.51
N ILE A 195 7.88 -6.86 25.48
CA ILE A 195 6.48 -7.31 25.60
C ILE A 195 6.48 -8.70 26.23
N VAL A 196 5.61 -8.93 27.22
CA VAL A 196 5.47 -10.24 27.89
C VAL A 196 4.15 -10.93 27.56
N ALA A 197 3.09 -10.15 27.29
CA ALA A 197 1.78 -10.68 26.96
C ALA A 197 0.92 -9.66 26.21
N LEU A 198 -0.05 -10.17 25.46
CA LEU A 198 -1.16 -9.37 24.92
C LEU A 198 -2.45 -9.73 25.65
N ARG A 199 -3.20 -8.71 26.08
CA ARG A 199 -4.52 -8.84 26.68
C ARG A 199 -5.59 -8.32 25.72
N MET A 200 -6.64 -9.11 25.56
CA MET A 200 -7.74 -8.82 24.65
C MET A 200 -8.93 -8.19 25.38
N GLU A 201 -9.86 -7.60 24.63
CA GLU A 201 -11.14 -7.10 25.17
C GLU A 201 -11.99 -8.22 25.83
N SER A 202 -11.77 -9.48 25.44
CA SER A 202 -12.39 -10.65 26.07
C SER A 202 -11.86 -10.94 27.49
N GLY A 203 -10.76 -10.30 27.89
CA GLY A 203 -10.02 -10.58 29.12
C GLY A 203 -9.01 -11.73 28.99
N ARG A 204 -8.94 -12.43 27.84
CA ARG A 204 -7.91 -13.44 27.58
C ARG A 204 -6.54 -12.78 27.48
N GLU A 205 -5.52 -13.50 27.95
CA GLU A 205 -4.13 -13.07 27.91
C GLU A 205 -3.28 -14.14 27.20
N PHE A 206 -2.42 -13.70 26.28
CA PHE A 206 -1.54 -14.57 25.48
C PHE A 206 -0.09 -14.17 25.68
N ARG A 207 0.75 -15.12 26.10
CA ARG A 207 2.17 -14.91 26.39
C ARG A 207 3.04 -15.39 25.23
N GLY A 208 4.08 -14.63 24.93
CA GLY A 208 4.99 -14.87 23.80
C GLY A 208 6.42 -14.48 24.14
N ARG A 209 7.40 -15.05 23.44
CA ARG A 209 8.81 -14.60 23.50
C ARG A 209 9.07 -13.45 22.53
N VAL A 210 8.52 -13.55 21.32
CA VAL A 210 8.54 -12.51 20.28
C VAL A 210 7.11 -12.26 19.79
N PHE A 211 6.82 -11.03 19.40
CA PHE A 211 5.52 -10.59 18.91
C PHE A 211 5.64 -10.06 17.47
N ILE A 212 4.61 -10.29 16.66
CA ILE A 212 4.51 -9.78 15.30
C ILE A 212 3.19 -9.02 15.16
N ASP A 213 3.24 -7.76 14.72
CA ASP A 213 2.05 -7.01 14.29
C ASP A 213 1.88 -7.15 12.78
N ALA A 214 0.99 -8.05 12.38
CA ALA A 214 0.63 -8.34 11.00
C ALA A 214 -0.72 -7.73 10.60
N THR A 215 -1.24 -6.76 11.36
CA THR A 215 -2.49 -6.05 11.03
C THR A 215 -2.27 -4.95 9.98
N TYR A 216 -3.33 -4.55 9.27
CA TYR A 216 -3.25 -3.39 8.36
C TYR A 216 -3.30 -2.05 9.10
N GLU A 217 -3.72 -2.08 10.37
CA GLU A 217 -3.98 -0.90 11.20
C GLU A 217 -2.82 -0.54 12.14
N GLY A 218 -1.98 -1.51 12.51
CA GLY A 218 -0.86 -1.31 13.43
C GLY A 218 -1.31 -1.02 14.86
N ASP A 219 -2.30 -1.76 15.37
CA ASP A 219 -2.79 -1.51 16.74
C ASP A 219 -1.83 -2.05 17.81
N LEU A 220 -1.11 -3.14 17.54
CA LEU A 220 -0.11 -3.68 18.47
C LEU A 220 1.14 -2.79 18.48
N LEU A 221 1.63 -2.33 17.33
CA LEU A 221 2.78 -1.42 17.27
C LEU A 221 2.49 -0.12 18.05
N ALA A 222 1.32 0.49 17.82
CA ALA A 222 0.93 1.71 18.51
C ALA A 222 0.72 1.47 20.00
N GLY A 223 0.02 0.38 20.36
CA GLY A 223 -0.24 -0.02 21.73
C GLY A 223 1.02 -0.35 22.53
N ALA A 224 2.07 -0.83 21.85
CA ALA A 224 3.39 -1.03 22.43
C ALA A 224 4.13 0.29 22.68
N GLY A 225 3.67 1.43 22.16
CA GLY A 225 4.35 2.72 22.28
C GLY A 225 5.54 2.86 21.36
N VAL A 226 5.53 2.14 20.23
CA VAL A 226 6.46 2.37 19.12
C VAL A 226 6.02 3.62 18.36
N ASP A 227 6.99 4.41 17.89
CA ASP A 227 6.67 5.61 17.10
C ASP A 227 6.11 5.22 15.74
N TYR A 228 5.16 6.02 15.27
CA TYR A 228 4.54 5.85 13.96
C TYR A 228 4.10 7.20 13.40
N VAL A 229 3.72 7.18 12.13
CA VAL A 229 3.09 8.28 11.42
C VAL A 229 1.77 7.83 10.80
N VAL A 230 0.87 8.79 10.60
CA VAL A 230 -0.37 8.64 9.83
C VAL A 230 -0.44 9.81 8.85
N GLY A 231 -0.88 9.53 7.62
CA GLY A 231 -0.98 10.52 6.56
C GLY A 231 0.28 10.62 5.72
N ARG A 232 0.61 11.82 5.23
CA ARG A 232 1.69 12.05 4.27
C ARG A 232 2.75 12.94 4.88
N GLU A 233 4.01 12.53 4.74
CA GLU A 233 5.13 13.39 5.09
C GLU A 233 5.41 14.41 3.98
N SER A 234 6.08 15.51 4.31
CA SER A 234 6.50 16.48 3.30
C SER A 234 7.67 15.93 2.48
N ASN A 235 7.82 16.43 1.25
CA ASN A 235 8.97 16.17 0.39
C ASN A 235 10.31 16.40 1.13
N ALA A 236 10.40 17.50 1.88
CA ALA A 236 11.61 17.87 2.62
C ALA A 236 12.00 16.88 3.74
N ARG A 237 11.07 16.08 4.28
CA ARG A 237 11.35 15.19 5.42
C ARG A 237 12.36 14.10 5.07
N HIS A 238 12.27 13.56 3.86
CA HIS A 238 13.08 12.43 3.40
C HIS A 238 13.82 12.71 2.08
N ASP A 239 13.83 13.99 1.65
CA ASP A 239 14.37 14.40 0.36
C ASP A 239 13.68 13.68 -0.81
N GLU A 240 12.35 13.62 -0.75
CA GLU A 240 11.50 12.97 -1.75
C GLU A 240 10.84 14.03 -2.63
N THR A 241 10.35 13.63 -3.80
CA THR A 241 9.66 14.53 -4.75
C THR A 241 8.19 14.18 -4.94
N LEU A 242 7.82 12.95 -4.61
CA LEU A 242 6.51 12.37 -4.84
C LEU A 242 5.67 12.21 -3.55
N ASN A 243 6.17 12.69 -2.41
CA ASN A 243 5.49 12.59 -1.14
C ASN A 243 4.71 13.89 -0.82
N GLY A 244 3.79 13.82 0.14
CA GLY A 244 2.95 14.97 0.52
C GLY A 244 1.78 15.22 -0.41
N VAL A 245 1.22 16.44 -0.32
CA VAL A 245 0.13 16.91 -1.21
C VAL A 245 0.60 16.92 -2.67
N ALA A 246 -0.15 16.25 -3.54
CA ALA A 246 0.19 16.00 -4.93
C ALA A 246 -0.94 16.48 -5.86
N THR A 247 -1.01 17.78 -6.10
CA THR A 247 -1.89 18.39 -7.11
C THR A 247 -1.31 18.27 -8.52
N ARG A 248 0.02 18.29 -8.66
CA ARG A 248 0.70 18.22 -9.97
C ARG A 248 0.63 16.83 -10.60
N TYR A 249 0.64 15.80 -9.77
CA TYR A 249 0.61 14.39 -10.21
C TYR A 249 -0.81 13.83 -10.35
N ALA A 250 -1.84 14.57 -9.93
CA ALA A 250 -3.24 14.20 -10.04
C ALA A 250 -3.77 14.29 -11.50
N ALA A 251 -3.13 13.55 -12.40
CA ALA A 251 -3.46 13.48 -13.82
C ALA A 251 -4.28 12.23 -14.18
N HIS A 252 -4.11 11.16 -13.40
CA HIS A 252 -4.82 9.90 -13.60
C HIS A 252 -6.19 9.93 -12.91
N HIS A 253 -7.07 9.04 -13.38
CA HIS A 253 -8.41 8.83 -12.84
C HIS A 253 -9.20 10.10 -12.50
N GLN A 254 -9.09 11.18 -13.27
CA GLN A 254 -9.79 12.43 -12.98
C GLN A 254 -11.27 12.43 -13.39
N LEU A 255 -12.00 13.41 -12.85
CA LEU A 255 -13.31 13.81 -13.38
C LEU A 255 -13.14 14.47 -14.76
N LYS A 256 -14.21 14.53 -15.55
CA LYS A 256 -14.26 15.38 -16.75
C LYS A 256 -14.02 16.84 -16.33
N LYS A 257 -13.52 17.67 -17.24
CA LYS A 257 -13.28 19.08 -16.97
C LYS A 257 -14.61 19.83 -16.81
N GLY A 258 -14.62 20.87 -15.97
CA GLY A 258 -15.77 21.78 -15.86
C GLY A 258 -16.90 21.30 -14.95
N ILE A 259 -16.66 20.33 -14.07
CA ILE A 259 -17.70 19.84 -13.15
C ILE A 259 -17.93 20.87 -12.04
N ASP A 260 -19.17 21.35 -11.93
CA ASP A 260 -19.60 22.27 -10.89
C ASP A 260 -19.57 21.58 -9.50
N PRO A 261 -19.00 22.23 -8.46
CA PRO A 261 -18.81 21.63 -7.15
C PRO A 261 -19.97 21.86 -6.17
N TYR A 262 -20.98 22.65 -6.53
CA TYR A 262 -22.00 23.14 -5.59
C TYR A 262 -23.29 22.31 -5.63
N VAL A 263 -24.03 22.28 -4.52
CA VAL A 263 -25.30 21.54 -4.41
C VAL A 263 -26.28 21.98 -5.51
N ILE A 264 -26.44 23.28 -5.69
CA ILE A 264 -27.15 23.91 -6.81
C ILE A 264 -26.10 24.42 -7.80
N ARG A 265 -26.17 23.97 -9.06
CA ARG A 265 -25.22 24.37 -10.09
C ARG A 265 -25.12 25.89 -10.23
N GLY A 266 -23.90 26.41 -10.25
CA GLY A 266 -23.59 27.82 -10.41
C GLY A 266 -23.87 28.68 -9.17
N ASP A 267 -24.36 28.09 -8.07
CA ASP A 267 -24.69 28.83 -6.85
C ASP A 267 -23.79 28.39 -5.69
N SER A 268 -22.74 29.18 -5.44
CA SER A 268 -21.81 28.92 -4.35
C SER A 268 -22.43 29.06 -2.95
N ALA A 269 -23.55 29.78 -2.82
CA ALA A 269 -24.26 29.91 -1.54
C ALA A 269 -25.01 28.63 -1.15
N SER A 270 -25.21 27.70 -2.10
CA SER A 270 -25.84 26.40 -1.84
C SER A 270 -24.95 25.41 -1.09
N GLY A 271 -23.66 25.74 -0.91
CA GLY A 271 -22.66 24.87 -0.31
C GLY A 271 -22.06 23.86 -1.29
N LEU A 272 -20.95 23.24 -0.89
CA LEU A 272 -20.26 22.23 -1.69
C LEU A 272 -21.01 20.89 -1.66
N LEU A 273 -20.88 20.13 -2.75
CA LEU A 273 -21.28 18.72 -2.80
C LEU A 273 -20.47 17.89 -1.78
N PRO A 274 -21.03 16.74 -1.33
CA PRO A 274 -20.31 15.82 -0.45
C PRO A 274 -18.93 15.43 -1.01
N GLN A 275 -18.01 15.12 -0.11
CA GLN A 275 -16.64 14.65 -0.40
C GLN A 275 -15.71 15.69 -1.04
N ILE A 276 -16.14 16.96 -1.15
CA ILE A 276 -15.27 18.08 -1.52
C ILE A 276 -14.79 18.78 -0.24
N ASP A 277 -13.47 18.84 -0.06
CA ASP A 277 -12.82 19.53 1.05
C ASP A 277 -12.88 21.05 0.81
N PRO A 278 -13.54 21.84 1.69
CA PRO A 278 -13.65 23.28 1.54
C PRO A 278 -12.32 24.01 1.79
N THR A 279 -11.32 23.35 2.38
CA THR A 279 -10.02 23.96 2.73
C THR A 279 -9.03 23.93 1.57
N GLY A 280 -9.38 23.31 0.46
CA GLY A 280 -8.48 23.14 -0.68
C GLY A 280 -7.46 22.03 -0.46
N PRO A 281 -6.56 21.80 -1.43
CA PRO A 281 -5.68 20.65 -1.40
C PRO A 281 -4.53 20.79 -0.38
N GLY A 282 -4.21 22.02 0.03
CA GLY A 282 -2.96 22.34 0.73
C GLY A 282 -1.86 22.76 -0.26
N GLU A 283 -0.64 22.94 0.25
CA GLU A 283 0.53 23.31 -0.56
C GLU A 283 1.18 22.05 -1.16
N GLU A 284 1.56 22.10 -2.44
CA GLU A 284 2.25 20.98 -3.11
C GLU A 284 3.50 20.52 -2.33
N GLY A 285 3.63 19.21 -2.10
CA GLY A 285 4.73 18.58 -1.38
C GLY A 285 4.70 18.79 0.14
N ALA A 286 3.68 19.48 0.68
CA ALA A 286 3.52 19.65 2.13
C ALA A 286 2.98 18.38 2.81
N ALA A 287 3.27 18.25 4.10
CA ALA A 287 2.77 17.17 4.93
C ALA A 287 1.30 17.40 5.31
N ASP A 288 0.55 16.31 5.51
CA ASP A 288 -0.76 16.35 6.16
C ASP A 288 -1.10 15.01 6.84
N SER A 289 -2.23 14.96 7.54
CA SER A 289 -2.69 13.75 8.25
C SER A 289 -3.65 12.90 7.41
N ARG A 290 -3.74 13.12 6.09
CA ARG A 290 -4.73 12.48 5.23
C ARG A 290 -4.15 11.21 4.62
N VAL A 291 -4.89 10.10 4.69
CA VAL A 291 -4.54 8.85 4.02
C VAL A 291 -5.33 8.68 2.74
N GLN A 292 -4.78 7.92 1.80
CA GLN A 292 -5.44 7.60 0.53
C GLN A 292 -6.80 6.89 0.73
N ALA A 293 -7.70 7.06 -0.25
CA ALA A 293 -9.06 6.55 -0.16
C ALA A 293 -9.15 5.02 -0.06
N TYR A 294 -10.09 4.55 0.76
CA TYR A 294 -10.44 3.14 0.89
C TYR A 294 -11.69 2.79 0.06
N CYS A 295 -11.83 1.50 -0.25
CA CYS A 295 -13.03 0.91 -0.81
C CYS A 295 -13.12 -0.57 -0.40
N PHE A 296 -14.12 -1.30 -0.89
CA PHE A 296 -14.12 -2.76 -0.94
C PHE A 296 -13.71 -3.23 -2.34
N ARG A 297 -12.92 -4.30 -2.44
CA ARG A 297 -12.69 -5.00 -3.73
C ARG A 297 -13.90 -5.89 -4.03
N MET A 298 -14.70 -5.53 -5.03
CA MET A 298 -15.98 -6.20 -5.23
C MET A 298 -15.80 -7.48 -6.04
N CYS A 299 -16.15 -8.61 -5.42
CA CYS A 299 -16.31 -9.87 -6.12
C CYS A 299 -17.77 -10.01 -6.58
N LEU A 300 -18.02 -9.71 -7.85
CA LEU A 300 -19.33 -9.85 -8.48
C LEU A 300 -19.33 -11.02 -9.47
N THR A 301 -20.51 -11.57 -9.76
CA THR A 301 -20.72 -12.63 -10.74
C THR A 301 -21.85 -12.31 -11.70
N ASP A 302 -21.75 -12.82 -12.94
CA ASP A 302 -22.81 -12.79 -13.94
C ASP A 302 -23.51 -14.16 -14.12
N HIS A 303 -23.17 -15.16 -13.30
CA HIS A 303 -23.84 -16.46 -13.34
C HIS A 303 -25.22 -16.38 -12.64
N PRO A 304 -26.35 -16.67 -13.33
CA PRO A 304 -27.69 -16.39 -12.81
C PRO A 304 -27.99 -17.06 -11.46
N ASP A 305 -27.55 -18.31 -11.27
CA ASP A 305 -27.80 -19.05 -10.02
C ASP A 305 -26.95 -18.57 -8.83
N ASN A 306 -25.80 -17.93 -9.11
CA ASN A 306 -24.89 -17.41 -8.08
C ASN A 306 -25.07 -15.91 -7.84
N ARG A 307 -25.77 -15.22 -8.73
CA ARG A 307 -25.91 -13.76 -8.71
C ARG A 307 -27.04 -13.31 -7.79
N LEU A 308 -26.71 -12.49 -6.80
CA LEU A 308 -27.66 -11.74 -5.98
C LEU A 308 -28.07 -10.44 -6.70
N PRO A 309 -29.29 -9.93 -6.46
CA PRO A 309 -29.71 -8.64 -7.02
C PRO A 309 -28.90 -7.48 -6.42
N ILE A 310 -28.68 -6.44 -7.23
CA ILE A 310 -28.16 -5.15 -6.72
C ILE A 310 -29.33 -4.41 -6.06
N GLU A 311 -29.35 -4.41 -4.74
CA GLU A 311 -30.38 -3.75 -3.94
C GLU A 311 -30.01 -2.31 -3.59
N LYS A 312 -31.03 -1.46 -3.39
CA LYS A 312 -30.84 -0.11 -2.87
C LYS A 312 -30.49 -0.22 -1.39
N PRO A 313 -29.32 0.22 -0.93
CA PRO A 313 -28.97 0.08 0.48
C PRO A 313 -29.82 0.98 1.36
N GLU A 314 -30.09 0.53 2.59
CA GLU A 314 -30.59 1.40 3.65
C GLU A 314 -29.58 2.53 3.91
N GLY A 315 -30.07 3.76 4.05
CA GLY A 315 -29.21 4.94 4.17
C GLY A 315 -28.65 5.48 2.85
N TYR A 316 -29.13 4.99 1.69
CA TYR A 316 -28.79 5.57 0.38
C TYR A 316 -29.13 7.07 0.31
N ASP A 317 -28.10 7.89 0.10
CA ASP A 317 -28.21 9.32 -0.15
C ASP A 317 -27.81 9.64 -1.61
N PRO A 318 -28.75 10.06 -2.48
CA PRO A 318 -28.43 10.37 -3.87
C PRO A 318 -27.41 11.51 -4.02
N LEU A 319 -27.31 12.41 -3.04
CA LEU A 319 -26.39 13.55 -3.11
C LEU A 319 -24.91 13.10 -3.09
N GLN A 320 -24.60 11.94 -2.49
CA GLN A 320 -23.26 11.34 -2.49
C GLN A 320 -22.77 10.99 -3.91
N TYR A 321 -23.69 10.79 -4.85
CA TYR A 321 -23.40 10.37 -6.22
C TYR A 321 -23.60 11.49 -7.24
N GLU A 322 -23.91 12.71 -6.79
CA GLU A 322 -24.14 13.82 -7.70
C GLU A 322 -22.91 14.08 -8.58
N LEU A 323 -21.70 14.04 -8.04
CA LEU A 323 -20.46 14.18 -8.82
C LEU A 323 -20.34 13.11 -9.92
N LEU A 324 -20.70 11.85 -9.63
CA LEU A 324 -20.73 10.77 -10.62
C LEU A 324 -21.72 11.09 -11.75
N LEU A 325 -22.92 11.56 -11.41
CA LEU A 325 -23.96 11.88 -12.39
C LEU A 325 -23.58 13.09 -13.25
N ARG A 326 -23.02 14.14 -12.66
CA ARG A 326 -22.49 15.30 -13.41
C ARG A 326 -21.36 14.89 -14.33
N ASN A 327 -20.52 13.95 -13.91
CA ASN A 327 -19.43 13.44 -14.73
C ASN A 327 -19.94 12.71 -15.99
N PHE A 328 -21.02 11.93 -15.89
CA PHE A 328 -21.69 11.33 -17.06
C PHE A 328 -22.30 12.38 -17.99
N GLU A 329 -22.95 13.40 -17.45
CA GLU A 329 -23.53 14.49 -18.24
C GLU A 329 -22.46 15.34 -18.95
N ALA A 330 -21.25 15.41 -18.40
CA ALA A 330 -20.07 15.99 -19.05
C ALA A 330 -19.40 15.06 -20.08
N GLY A 331 -20.04 13.93 -20.42
CA GLY A 331 -19.58 13.01 -21.47
C GLY A 331 -18.62 11.92 -20.99
N ALA A 332 -18.65 11.52 -19.73
CA ALA A 332 -18.05 10.25 -19.34
C ALA A 332 -18.86 9.09 -19.95
N ASP A 333 -18.17 8.19 -20.64
CA ASP A 333 -18.76 7.16 -21.52
C ASP A 333 -18.27 5.73 -21.20
N VAL A 334 -17.53 5.57 -20.10
CA VAL A 334 -17.12 4.26 -19.56
C VAL A 334 -17.52 4.11 -18.09
N LEU A 335 -17.68 2.87 -17.64
CA LEU A 335 -17.93 2.56 -16.24
C LEU A 335 -16.72 2.94 -15.37
N PRO A 336 -16.92 3.62 -14.22
CA PRO A 336 -15.83 4.07 -13.35
C PRO A 336 -15.41 2.98 -12.35
N TRP A 337 -15.02 1.82 -12.88
CA TRP A 337 -14.50 0.70 -12.12
C TRP A 337 -13.38 -0.02 -12.90
N SER A 338 -12.43 -0.66 -12.22
CA SER A 338 -11.47 -1.56 -12.88
C SER A 338 -12.14 -2.92 -12.96
N PHE A 339 -12.23 -3.51 -14.15
CA PHE A 339 -12.89 -4.81 -14.30
C PHE A 339 -11.84 -5.87 -14.58
N SER A 340 -11.84 -6.98 -13.82
CA SER A 340 -10.93 -8.09 -14.05
C SER A 340 -11.58 -9.44 -13.79
N ASP A 341 -11.39 -10.36 -14.73
CA ASP A 341 -11.97 -11.69 -14.68
C ASP A 341 -11.24 -12.59 -13.67
N MET A 342 -12.03 -13.27 -12.86
CA MET A 342 -11.60 -14.32 -11.95
C MET A 342 -12.25 -15.66 -12.34
N PRO A 343 -11.68 -16.79 -11.88
CA PRO A 343 -12.27 -18.10 -12.12
C PRO A 343 -13.76 -18.15 -11.75
N ASN A 344 -14.50 -19.03 -12.41
CA ASN A 344 -15.93 -19.26 -12.15
C ASN A 344 -16.83 -18.04 -12.40
N ARG A 345 -16.58 -17.30 -13.49
CA ARG A 345 -17.41 -16.14 -13.89
C ARG A 345 -17.59 -15.12 -12.77
N LYS A 346 -16.49 -14.86 -12.06
CA LYS A 346 -16.40 -13.88 -10.98
C LYS A 346 -15.45 -12.79 -11.38
N THR A 347 -15.40 -11.74 -10.57
CA THR A 347 -14.63 -10.54 -10.89
C THR A 347 -13.84 -10.07 -9.68
N ASP A 348 -12.77 -9.34 -9.96
CA ASP A 348 -12.19 -8.39 -9.04
C ASP A 348 -12.48 -6.99 -9.58
N ILE A 349 -13.24 -6.19 -8.82
CA ILE A 349 -13.56 -4.83 -9.20
C ILE A 349 -13.06 -3.83 -8.16
N ASN A 350 -12.24 -2.89 -8.62
CA ASN A 350 -11.69 -1.78 -7.83
C ASN A 350 -12.11 -0.42 -8.43
N ASN A 351 -11.60 0.66 -7.85
CA ASN A 351 -11.78 2.01 -8.35
C ASN A 351 -11.14 2.21 -9.73
N ASN A 352 -11.74 3.09 -10.53
CA ASN A 352 -11.15 3.64 -11.75
C ASN A 352 -11.90 4.93 -12.10
N ARG A 353 -11.23 5.93 -12.70
CA ARG A 353 -11.81 7.24 -13.06
C ARG A 353 -12.20 8.10 -11.83
N GLY A 354 -12.68 9.33 -12.07
CA GLY A 354 -12.79 10.39 -11.05
C GLY A 354 -13.89 10.29 -10.00
N ALA A 355 -14.99 9.60 -10.31
CA ALA A 355 -16.05 9.30 -9.35
C ALA A 355 -16.31 7.80 -9.41
N SER A 356 -15.77 7.07 -8.43
CA SER A 356 -15.68 5.60 -8.45
C SER A 356 -15.94 5.01 -7.07
N SER A 357 -15.60 3.73 -6.88
CA SER A 357 -15.76 3.03 -5.60
C SER A 357 -14.91 3.56 -4.45
N ASP A 358 -13.85 4.33 -4.73
CA ASP A 358 -13.07 5.00 -3.68
C ASP A 358 -13.94 6.05 -2.97
N PHE A 359 -14.09 5.93 -1.65
CA PHE A 359 -14.83 6.91 -0.85
C PHE A 359 -13.89 8.03 -0.38
N ILE A 360 -13.46 8.85 -1.35
CA ILE A 360 -12.43 9.88 -1.17
C ILE A 360 -12.76 10.81 0.00
N GLY A 361 -11.77 11.08 0.85
CA GLY A 361 -11.91 11.93 2.03
C GLY A 361 -12.57 11.29 3.26
N ARG A 362 -12.94 10.00 3.20
CA ARG A 362 -13.66 9.32 4.30
C ARG A 362 -12.83 8.31 5.07
N SER A 363 -11.56 8.17 4.73
CA SER A 363 -10.64 7.20 5.34
C SER A 363 -9.75 7.80 6.45
N TYR A 364 -9.69 9.13 6.58
CA TYR A 364 -8.72 9.85 7.41
C TYR A 364 -8.76 9.48 8.90
N GLU A 365 -9.94 9.26 9.44
CA GLU A 365 -10.13 8.95 10.86
C GLU A 365 -9.79 7.48 11.19
N TYR A 366 -9.88 6.58 10.20
CA TYR A 366 -9.81 5.14 10.41
C TYR A 366 -8.55 4.66 11.14
N PRO A 367 -7.32 5.17 10.84
CA PRO A 367 -6.11 4.70 11.48
C PRO A 367 -6.15 4.89 13.00
N GLU A 368 -6.61 6.04 13.49
CA GLU A 368 -6.63 6.37 14.92
C GLU A 368 -7.95 6.05 15.62
N ALA A 369 -9.01 5.74 14.87
CA ALA A 369 -10.32 5.45 15.41
C ALA A 369 -10.35 4.29 16.43
N SER A 370 -11.29 4.39 17.38
CA SER A 370 -11.70 3.28 18.24
C SER A 370 -12.34 2.17 17.42
N TYR A 371 -12.43 0.95 17.96
CA TYR A 371 -13.08 -0.16 17.25
C TYR A 371 -14.53 0.12 16.87
N GLN A 372 -15.29 0.78 17.76
CA GLN A 372 -16.67 1.17 17.47
C GLN A 372 -16.72 2.14 16.28
N ARG A 373 -15.81 3.11 16.23
CA ARG A 373 -15.78 4.09 15.15
C ARG A 373 -15.27 3.49 13.83
N ARG A 374 -14.28 2.60 13.85
CA ARG A 374 -13.87 1.83 12.66
C ARG A 374 -15.03 1.03 12.06
N ALA A 375 -15.80 0.33 12.90
CA ALA A 375 -16.99 -0.39 12.45
C ALA A 375 -18.05 0.52 11.80
N ALA A 376 -18.22 1.75 12.32
CA ALA A 376 -19.09 2.75 11.70
C ALA A 376 -18.54 3.23 10.35
N ILE A 377 -17.23 3.52 10.26
CA ILE A 377 -16.57 3.91 9.02
C ILE A 377 -16.68 2.80 7.96
N GLU A 378 -16.48 1.54 8.33
CA GLU A 378 -16.66 0.38 7.45
C GLU A 378 -18.10 0.27 6.92
N GLN A 379 -19.08 0.50 7.79
CA GLN A 379 -20.49 0.54 7.39
C GLN A 379 -20.77 1.71 6.43
N GLU A 380 -20.22 2.90 6.68
CA GLU A 380 -20.33 4.06 5.78
C GLU A 380 -19.75 3.74 4.39
N HIS A 381 -18.57 3.13 4.32
CA HIS A 381 -17.96 2.71 3.05
C HIS A 381 -18.80 1.65 2.33
N ARG A 382 -19.38 0.70 3.07
CA ARG A 382 -20.23 -0.35 2.48
C ARG A 382 -21.52 0.25 1.89
N ILE A 383 -22.19 1.14 2.62
CA ILE A 383 -23.39 1.84 2.12
C ILE A 383 -23.03 2.66 0.89
N TYR A 384 -21.93 3.41 0.94
CA TYR A 384 -21.47 4.20 -0.20
C TYR A 384 -21.27 3.34 -1.45
N GLN A 385 -20.59 2.20 -1.32
CA GLN A 385 -20.28 1.36 -2.48
C GLN A 385 -21.48 0.54 -2.98
N GLN A 386 -22.36 0.08 -2.08
CA GLN A 386 -23.64 -0.51 -2.45
C GLN A 386 -24.52 0.51 -3.21
N GLY A 387 -24.56 1.74 -2.73
CA GLY A 387 -25.32 2.81 -3.39
C GLY A 387 -24.68 3.26 -4.69
N PHE A 388 -23.36 3.18 -4.83
CA PHE A 388 -22.64 3.39 -6.08
C PHE A 388 -23.09 2.37 -7.15
N LEU A 389 -23.07 1.07 -6.81
CA LEU A 389 -23.59 0.02 -7.71
C LEU A 389 -25.06 0.23 -8.05
N TRP A 390 -25.90 0.55 -7.05
CA TRP A 390 -27.31 0.79 -7.27
C TRP A 390 -27.56 1.99 -8.19
N THR A 391 -26.81 3.08 -8.00
CA THR A 391 -26.88 4.28 -8.85
C THR A 391 -26.52 3.94 -10.29
N LEU A 392 -25.40 3.24 -10.49
CA LEU A 392 -24.94 2.81 -11.81
C LEU A 392 -25.96 1.88 -12.50
N ALA A 393 -26.66 1.03 -11.76
CA ALA A 393 -27.65 0.11 -12.31
C ALA A 393 -29.02 0.77 -12.60
N ASN A 394 -29.43 1.80 -11.84
CA ASN A 394 -30.83 2.24 -11.80
C ASN A 394 -31.06 3.73 -12.13
N HIS A 395 -30.07 4.61 -11.96
CA HIS A 395 -30.32 6.05 -12.02
C HIS A 395 -30.53 6.54 -13.46
N PRO A 396 -31.60 7.32 -13.77
CA PRO A 396 -31.95 7.75 -15.14
C PRO A 396 -30.83 8.56 -15.85
N ARG A 397 -30.06 9.34 -15.08
CA ARG A 397 -28.91 10.13 -15.56
C ARG A 397 -27.65 9.29 -15.93
N VAL A 398 -27.61 8.00 -15.60
CA VAL A 398 -26.56 7.09 -16.08
C VAL A 398 -26.92 6.61 -17.49
N PRO A 399 -26.00 6.59 -18.47
CA PRO A 399 -26.30 6.10 -19.81
C PRO A 399 -26.91 4.69 -19.81
N GLU A 400 -27.93 4.46 -20.66
CA GLU A 400 -28.68 3.19 -20.64
C GLU A 400 -27.79 1.98 -20.90
N ALA A 401 -26.84 2.08 -21.83
CA ALA A 401 -25.89 1.00 -22.13
C ALA A 401 -25.07 0.59 -20.89
N MET A 402 -24.65 1.56 -20.07
CA MET A 402 -23.94 1.29 -18.81
C MET A 402 -24.84 0.63 -17.78
N ARG A 403 -26.08 1.13 -17.61
CA ARG A 403 -27.05 0.49 -16.70
C ARG A 403 -27.26 -0.98 -17.06
N ARG A 404 -27.43 -1.28 -18.35
CA ARG A 404 -27.59 -2.66 -18.85
C ARG A 404 -26.36 -3.51 -18.56
N GLU A 405 -25.15 -2.97 -18.74
CA GLU A 405 -23.92 -3.69 -18.42
C GLU A 405 -23.81 -3.99 -16.93
N VAL A 406 -24.06 -3.01 -16.05
CA VAL A 406 -23.98 -3.20 -14.60
C VAL A 406 -25.00 -4.22 -14.11
N LEU A 407 -26.22 -4.23 -14.68
CA LEU A 407 -27.28 -5.20 -14.35
C LEU A 407 -26.97 -6.64 -14.78
N ARG A 408 -25.88 -6.88 -15.53
CA ARG A 408 -25.36 -8.24 -15.77
C ARG A 408 -24.67 -8.81 -14.53
N TRP A 409 -24.19 -7.95 -13.64
CA TRP A 409 -23.40 -8.33 -12.47
C TRP A 409 -24.22 -8.21 -11.18
N GLY A 410 -23.80 -8.94 -10.15
CA GLY A 410 -24.34 -8.82 -8.80
C GLY A 410 -23.48 -9.57 -7.78
N PRO A 411 -23.70 -9.35 -6.48
CA PRO A 411 -22.91 -10.02 -5.43
C PRO A 411 -23.00 -11.55 -5.54
N CYS A 412 -21.93 -12.24 -5.17
CA CYS A 412 -21.85 -13.70 -5.20
C CYS A 412 -22.55 -14.33 -3.98
N ARG A 413 -23.32 -15.40 -4.19
CA ARG A 413 -23.90 -16.18 -3.07
C ARG A 413 -22.89 -17.04 -2.34
N ASP A 414 -21.78 -17.39 -2.99
CA ASP A 414 -20.88 -18.46 -2.54
C ASP A 414 -19.50 -17.99 -2.06
N GLU A 415 -19.27 -16.68 -1.94
CA GLU A 415 -17.93 -16.13 -1.62
C GLU A 415 -17.74 -15.64 -0.18
N PHE A 416 -18.79 -15.06 0.41
CA PHE A 416 -18.72 -14.40 1.71
C PHE A 416 -19.83 -14.91 2.64
N GLU A 417 -19.59 -14.87 3.95
CA GLU A 417 -20.53 -15.45 4.93
C GLU A 417 -21.82 -14.61 5.07
N ARG A 418 -21.84 -13.39 4.55
CA ARG A 418 -23.01 -12.50 4.63
C ARG A 418 -24.05 -12.89 3.59
N ALA A 419 -25.32 -12.86 4.01
CA ALA A 419 -26.45 -13.19 3.14
C ALA A 419 -26.62 -12.24 1.94
N ASP A 420 -26.10 -11.01 2.03
CA ASP A 420 -26.10 -10.03 0.94
C ASP A 420 -24.94 -10.22 -0.05
N GLY A 421 -24.08 -11.21 0.16
CA GLY A 421 -22.93 -11.50 -0.71
C GLY A 421 -21.82 -10.44 -0.65
N TRP A 422 -21.85 -9.56 0.35
CA TRP A 422 -20.78 -8.57 0.57
C TRP A 422 -19.74 -9.09 1.55
N GLN A 423 -18.53 -8.59 1.39
CA GLN A 423 -17.44 -8.86 2.30
C GLN A 423 -17.41 -7.92 3.52
N ARG A 424 -16.59 -8.27 4.51
CA ARG A 424 -16.33 -7.45 5.70
C ARG A 424 -14.96 -6.77 5.69
N GLN A 425 -14.05 -7.17 4.81
CA GLN A 425 -12.70 -6.65 4.76
C GLN A 425 -12.67 -5.33 3.97
N LEU A 426 -12.59 -4.21 4.67
CA LEU A 426 -12.32 -2.93 4.03
C LEU A 426 -10.90 -2.95 3.44
N TYR A 427 -10.73 -2.40 2.24
CA TYR A 427 -9.41 -2.23 1.61
C TYR A 427 -8.68 -1.06 2.26
N VAL A 428 -8.14 -1.31 3.45
CA VAL A 428 -7.22 -0.43 4.16
C VAL A 428 -5.89 -0.44 3.40
N ARG A 429 -5.69 0.56 2.53
CA ARG A 429 -4.48 0.68 1.72
C ARG A 429 -3.28 1.12 2.56
N GLU A 430 -3.54 1.89 3.60
CA GLU A 430 -2.53 2.51 4.45
C GLU A 430 -3.21 2.99 5.72
N ALA A 431 -2.59 2.73 6.88
CA ALA A 431 -3.03 3.30 8.15
C ALA A 431 -1.82 3.90 8.90
N ARG A 432 -1.41 3.29 10.01
CA ARG A 432 -0.15 3.64 10.67
C ARG A 432 1.02 3.06 9.89
N ARG A 433 2.10 3.82 9.81
CA ARG A 433 3.41 3.34 9.35
C ARG A 433 4.41 3.54 10.49
N MET A 434 5.10 2.49 10.88
CA MET A 434 6.11 2.54 11.95
C MET A 434 7.22 3.55 11.60
N ILE A 435 7.83 4.20 12.60
CA ILE A 435 9.13 4.87 12.43
C ILE A 435 10.18 3.96 13.07
N GLY A 436 10.70 3.04 12.27
CA GLY A 436 11.59 1.97 12.69
C GLY A 436 13.07 2.36 12.73
N ALA A 437 13.95 1.35 12.75
CA ALA A 437 15.39 1.54 12.67
C ALA A 437 15.86 2.03 11.28
N TYR A 438 15.05 1.81 10.25
CA TYR A 438 15.26 2.29 8.88
C TYR A 438 13.92 2.67 8.27
N VAL A 439 13.84 3.79 7.54
CA VAL A 439 12.63 4.21 6.82
C VAL A 439 12.87 4.01 5.33
N MET A 440 12.10 3.13 4.70
CA MET A 440 12.10 2.98 3.25
C MET A 440 11.49 4.23 2.60
N THR A 441 12.09 4.72 1.52
CA THR A 441 11.71 5.97 0.83
C THR A 441 11.68 5.77 -0.68
N GLN A 442 11.24 6.81 -1.41
CA GLN A 442 11.30 6.88 -2.87
C GLN A 442 12.69 6.47 -3.41
N HIS A 443 13.76 6.80 -2.69
CA HIS A 443 15.14 6.52 -3.11
C HIS A 443 15.43 5.03 -3.25
N GLU A 444 14.89 4.19 -2.36
CA GLU A 444 15.04 2.74 -2.46
C GLU A 444 14.17 2.17 -3.58
N CYS A 445 12.94 2.67 -3.75
CA CYS A 445 12.06 2.26 -4.85
C CYS A 445 12.72 2.48 -6.21
N GLU A 446 13.35 3.64 -6.41
CA GLU A 446 14.02 4.01 -7.66
C GLU A 446 15.44 3.45 -7.80
N GLY A 447 15.95 2.77 -6.76
CA GLY A 447 17.31 2.22 -6.74
C GLY A 447 18.42 3.28 -6.71
N ARG A 448 18.11 4.48 -6.22
CA ARG A 448 19.10 5.53 -5.88
C ARG A 448 19.84 5.18 -4.59
N ARG A 449 19.17 4.46 -3.69
CA ARG A 449 19.73 3.84 -2.49
C ARG A 449 19.42 2.34 -2.51
N ILE A 450 20.33 1.56 -1.95
CA ILE A 450 20.20 0.09 -1.90
C ILE A 450 20.18 -0.33 -0.43
N ALA A 451 19.16 -1.11 -0.05
CA ALA A 451 19.07 -1.70 1.28
C ALA A 451 20.32 -2.54 1.58
N SER A 452 20.90 -2.32 2.75
CA SER A 452 22.13 -2.99 3.20
C SER A 452 21.87 -4.41 3.73
N ARG A 453 20.66 -4.64 4.24
CA ARG A 453 20.22 -5.90 4.84
C ARG A 453 18.90 -6.37 4.21
N PRO A 454 18.89 -6.74 2.92
CA PRO A 454 17.67 -7.16 2.24
C PRO A 454 17.01 -8.37 2.90
N VAL A 455 15.68 -8.31 3.07
CA VAL A 455 14.84 -9.41 3.58
C VAL A 455 13.68 -9.78 2.66
N ALA A 456 13.37 -8.96 1.66
CA ALA A 456 12.41 -9.24 0.60
C ALA A 456 12.67 -8.30 -0.59
N LEU A 457 12.04 -8.58 -1.73
CA LEU A 457 11.95 -7.66 -2.86
C LEU A 457 10.52 -7.09 -2.98
N ALA A 458 10.42 -5.78 -3.19
CA ALA A 458 9.22 -5.15 -3.74
C ALA A 458 9.42 -4.88 -5.22
N ALA A 459 8.32 -4.82 -5.99
CA ALA A 459 8.37 -4.67 -7.43
C ALA A 459 7.22 -3.83 -8.02
N TYR A 460 6.32 -3.33 -7.17
CA TYR A 460 5.16 -2.57 -7.63
C TYR A 460 5.51 -1.10 -7.87
N THR A 461 4.71 -0.40 -8.65
CA THR A 461 4.86 1.04 -8.82
C THR A 461 4.61 1.77 -7.49
N MET A 462 5.20 2.95 -7.31
CA MET A 462 4.76 3.87 -6.25
C MET A 462 3.35 4.34 -6.60
N ASP A 463 2.37 3.71 -5.93
CA ASP A 463 0.95 3.85 -6.18
C ASP A 463 0.22 4.33 -4.92
N SER A 464 -0.27 5.55 -4.96
CA SER A 464 -1.12 6.17 -3.93
C SER A 464 -2.37 6.68 -4.59
N HIS A 465 -3.54 6.26 -4.12
CA HIS A 465 -4.83 6.67 -4.68
C HIS A 465 -5.15 8.15 -4.38
N HIS A 466 -6.27 8.64 -4.93
CA HIS A 466 -6.77 9.95 -4.54
C HIS A 466 -7.00 10.06 -3.03
N VAL A 467 -6.60 11.20 -2.48
CA VAL A 467 -6.69 11.49 -1.05
C VAL A 467 -7.93 12.37 -0.79
N GLN A 468 -8.09 13.44 -1.55
CA GLN A 468 -9.17 14.43 -1.39
C GLN A 468 -9.76 14.92 -2.71
N ARG A 469 -10.88 15.64 -2.63
CA ARG A 469 -11.40 16.48 -3.72
C ARG A 469 -11.45 17.92 -3.26
N TYR A 470 -11.24 18.85 -4.17
CA TYR A 470 -11.23 20.28 -3.87
C TYR A 470 -11.78 21.10 -5.03
N VAL A 471 -12.05 22.39 -4.79
CA VAL A 471 -12.38 23.35 -5.86
C VAL A 471 -11.10 23.98 -6.36
N ASN A 472 -10.79 23.79 -7.65
CA ASN A 472 -9.59 24.33 -8.27
C ASN A 472 -9.72 25.83 -8.60
N ALA A 473 -8.64 26.43 -9.12
CA ALA A 473 -8.59 27.86 -9.44
C ALA A 473 -9.63 28.31 -10.48
N ASP A 474 -10.11 27.38 -11.32
CA ASP A 474 -11.16 27.65 -12.32
C ASP A 474 -12.57 27.51 -11.74
N GLY A 475 -12.73 27.24 -10.44
CA GLY A 475 -14.01 27.07 -9.77
C GLY A 475 -14.68 25.70 -9.97
N HIS A 476 -13.93 24.71 -10.45
CA HIS A 476 -14.44 23.35 -10.71
C HIS A 476 -13.88 22.33 -9.72
N VAL A 477 -14.60 21.23 -9.51
CA VAL A 477 -14.08 20.13 -8.68
C VAL A 477 -12.91 19.42 -9.38
N GLN A 478 -11.88 19.09 -8.61
CA GLN A 478 -10.74 18.29 -9.02
C GLN A 478 -10.35 17.34 -7.90
N ASN A 479 -9.88 16.13 -8.26
CA ASN A 479 -9.33 15.21 -7.28
C ASN A 479 -7.82 15.47 -7.10
N GLU A 480 -7.31 15.27 -5.90
CA GLU A 480 -5.87 15.37 -5.54
C GLU A 480 -5.34 14.02 -5.06
N GLY A 481 -4.04 13.78 -5.25
CA GLY A 481 -3.39 12.49 -4.99
C GLY A 481 -3.22 11.71 -6.30
N ASP A 482 -3.47 10.40 -6.27
CA ASP A 482 -3.35 9.51 -7.44
C ASP A 482 -1.96 9.52 -8.08
N VAL A 483 -0.92 9.35 -7.25
CA VAL A 483 0.46 9.23 -7.70
C VAL A 483 0.70 7.81 -8.19
N GLN A 484 1.00 7.66 -9.48
CA GLN A 484 1.27 6.37 -10.12
C GLN A 484 2.60 6.41 -10.88
N ILE A 485 3.71 6.23 -10.15
CA ILE A 485 5.06 6.33 -10.71
C ILE A 485 5.76 4.97 -10.66
N GLY A 486 6.21 4.52 -11.82
CA GLY A 486 6.86 3.22 -12.00
C GLY A 486 8.07 3.29 -12.92
N GLY A 487 8.48 2.13 -13.45
CA GLY A 487 9.59 2.01 -14.41
C GLY A 487 10.94 1.70 -13.79
N PHE A 488 11.00 1.47 -12.48
CA PHE A 488 12.17 0.97 -11.77
C PHE A 488 12.16 -0.57 -11.67
N ALA A 489 13.33 -1.15 -11.40
CA ALA A 489 13.48 -2.58 -11.17
C ALA A 489 12.92 -2.99 -9.81
N PRO A 490 12.61 -4.28 -9.59
CA PRO A 490 12.42 -4.80 -8.24
C PRO A 490 13.57 -4.40 -7.33
N TYR A 491 13.24 -3.96 -6.12
CA TYR A 491 14.18 -3.36 -5.19
C TYR A 491 14.10 -4.04 -3.82
N PRO A 492 15.23 -4.11 -3.09
CA PRO A 492 15.28 -4.76 -1.79
C PRO A 492 14.63 -3.93 -0.68
N ILE A 493 13.98 -4.62 0.25
CA ILE A 493 13.46 -4.05 1.51
C ILE A 493 14.45 -4.37 2.63
N ASP A 494 14.92 -3.33 3.34
CA ASP A 494 15.88 -3.49 4.43
C ASP A 494 15.22 -4.07 5.70
N TYR A 495 15.91 -4.97 6.39
CA TYR A 495 15.49 -5.55 7.67
C TYR A 495 15.17 -4.49 8.73
N GLY A 496 15.88 -3.35 8.73
CA GLY A 496 15.63 -2.25 9.65
C GLY A 496 14.22 -1.65 9.52
N SER A 497 13.53 -1.86 8.39
CA SER A 497 12.19 -1.32 8.17
C SER A 497 11.09 -2.14 8.85
N VAL A 498 11.34 -3.41 9.16
CA VAL A 498 10.38 -4.28 9.88
C VAL A 498 10.65 -4.36 11.39
N THR A 499 11.64 -3.62 11.89
CA THR A 499 11.96 -3.54 13.32
C THR A 499 11.70 -2.13 13.87
N PRO A 500 11.11 -1.99 15.07
CA PRO A 500 11.10 -0.72 15.78
C PRO A 500 12.51 -0.36 16.24
N ARG A 501 12.71 0.89 16.67
CA ARG A 501 13.95 1.23 17.39
C ARG A 501 14.03 0.42 18.68
N ARG A 502 15.23 -0.07 19.01
CA ARG A 502 15.45 -1.05 20.08
C ARG A 502 14.90 -0.58 21.42
N GLU A 503 15.18 0.68 21.76
CA GLU A 503 14.76 1.31 23.00
C GLU A 503 13.23 1.41 23.14
N GLN A 504 12.50 1.36 22.03
CA GLN A 504 11.05 1.41 22.04
C GLN A 504 10.41 0.04 22.20
N CYS A 505 10.97 -1.01 21.59
CA CYS A 505 10.54 -2.40 21.77
C CYS A 505 11.59 -3.39 21.23
N ASP A 506 12.05 -4.34 22.04
CA ASP A 506 13.16 -5.24 21.67
C ASP A 506 12.73 -6.62 21.12
N ASN A 507 11.43 -6.94 21.20
CA ASN A 507 10.87 -8.22 20.77
C ASN A 507 9.60 -8.10 19.90
N LEU A 508 9.45 -7.00 19.15
CA LEU A 508 8.34 -6.77 18.21
C LEU A 508 8.85 -6.64 16.77
N LEU A 509 8.17 -7.29 15.82
CA LEU A 509 8.39 -7.16 14.38
C LEU A 509 7.10 -6.73 13.66
N VAL A 510 7.22 -5.92 12.60
CA VAL A 510 6.07 -5.30 11.92
C VAL A 510 6.19 -5.47 10.40
N PRO A 511 5.69 -6.57 9.81
CA PRO A 511 5.78 -6.84 8.38
C PRO A 511 4.78 -6.05 7.50
N VAL A 512 3.66 -5.57 8.06
CA VAL A 512 2.58 -4.91 7.29
C VAL A 512 2.69 -3.39 7.42
N CYS A 513 2.48 -2.85 8.61
CA CYS A 513 2.67 -1.42 8.93
C CYS A 513 4.16 -1.03 9.07
N LEU A 514 5.01 -1.61 8.23
CA LEU A 514 6.46 -1.42 8.27
C LEU A 514 6.87 0.05 8.10
N SER A 515 8.13 0.33 8.38
CA SER A 515 8.69 1.67 8.36
C SER A 515 9.03 2.14 6.94
N ALA A 516 8.18 3.02 6.41
CA ALA A 516 8.29 3.62 5.08
C ALA A 516 7.63 5.00 5.02
N SER A 517 8.11 5.86 4.11
CA SER A 517 7.39 7.07 3.71
C SER A 517 6.05 6.69 3.04
N HIS A 518 5.08 7.60 3.01
CA HIS A 518 3.78 7.35 2.36
C HIS A 518 3.93 6.86 0.91
N ILE A 519 4.80 7.51 0.12
CA ILE A 519 4.96 7.15 -1.29
C ILE A 519 5.65 5.79 -1.48
N ALA A 520 6.67 5.48 -0.67
CA ALA A 520 7.36 4.19 -0.73
C ALA A 520 6.45 3.05 -0.27
N TYR A 521 5.65 3.30 0.78
CA TYR A 521 4.66 2.35 1.26
C TYR A 521 3.66 1.96 0.16
N GLY A 522 3.27 2.92 -0.68
CA GLY A 522 2.44 2.69 -1.86
C GLY A 522 2.95 1.59 -2.80
N SER A 523 4.28 1.41 -2.88
CA SER A 523 4.93 0.35 -3.66
C SER A 523 5.12 -0.97 -2.89
N ILE A 524 5.39 -0.88 -1.58
CA ILE A 524 5.69 -2.06 -0.74
C ILE A 524 4.42 -2.85 -0.37
N ARG A 525 3.27 -2.18 -0.20
CA ARG A 525 2.05 -2.69 0.44
C ARG A 525 1.28 -3.82 -0.28
N MET A 526 1.91 -4.54 -1.20
CA MET A 526 1.27 -5.61 -1.97
C MET A 526 1.25 -6.92 -1.17
N GLU A 527 0.14 -7.67 -1.24
CA GLU A 527 -0.03 -8.94 -0.52
C GLU A 527 1.13 -9.95 -0.72
N PRO A 528 1.65 -10.20 -1.94
CA PRO A 528 2.82 -11.07 -2.12
C PRO A 528 4.06 -10.62 -1.33
N VAL A 529 4.26 -9.31 -1.19
CA VAL A 529 5.39 -8.72 -0.48
C VAL A 529 5.18 -8.84 1.02
N PHE A 530 3.96 -8.56 1.51
CA PHE A 530 3.60 -8.78 2.91
C PHE A 530 3.74 -10.25 3.33
N MET A 531 3.38 -11.22 2.48
CA MET A 531 3.67 -12.64 2.75
C MET A 531 5.17 -12.91 2.88
N ALA A 532 6.00 -12.34 2.00
CA ALA A 532 7.46 -12.50 2.07
C ALA A 532 8.04 -11.88 3.36
N LEU A 533 7.56 -10.69 3.74
CA LEU A 533 7.92 -10.01 4.98
C LEU A 533 7.42 -10.78 6.23
N GLY A 534 6.25 -11.41 6.17
CA GLY A 534 5.75 -12.31 7.21
C GLY A 534 6.68 -13.50 7.45
N GLN A 535 7.16 -14.15 6.38
CA GLN A 535 8.16 -15.22 6.48
C GLN A 535 9.52 -14.66 6.99
N ALA A 536 9.94 -13.49 6.54
CA ALA A 536 11.20 -12.89 6.98
C ALA A 536 11.20 -12.55 8.47
N THR A 537 10.13 -11.91 8.95
CA THR A 537 9.96 -11.54 10.36
C THR A 537 9.84 -12.78 11.26
N ALA A 538 9.10 -13.81 10.86
CA ALA A 538 9.08 -15.08 11.61
C ALA A 538 10.47 -15.76 11.68
N THR A 539 11.25 -15.70 10.59
CA THR A 539 12.62 -16.22 10.59
C THR A 539 13.51 -15.46 11.55
N ALA A 540 13.44 -14.13 11.53
CA ALA A 540 14.17 -13.28 12.46
C ALA A 540 13.74 -13.51 13.92
N ALA A 541 12.44 -13.67 14.19
CA ALA A 541 11.92 -13.99 15.51
C ALA A 541 12.52 -15.30 16.06
N MET A 542 12.55 -16.35 15.24
CA MET A 542 13.11 -17.64 15.65
C MET A 542 14.62 -17.58 15.86
N LEU A 543 15.36 -16.81 15.06
CA LEU A 543 16.79 -16.58 15.26
C LEU A 543 17.06 -15.74 16.52
N ALA A 544 16.23 -14.72 16.80
CA ALA A 544 16.30 -13.93 18.03
C ALA A 544 16.11 -14.82 19.27
N ILE A 545 15.09 -15.69 19.26
CA ILE A 545 14.83 -16.66 20.33
C ILE A 545 15.99 -17.65 20.48
N LYS A 546 16.52 -18.18 19.37
CA LYS A 546 17.62 -19.15 19.38
C LYS A 546 18.90 -18.55 19.97
N ASN A 547 19.20 -17.29 19.63
CA ASN A 547 20.43 -16.62 20.02
C ASN A 547 20.29 -15.82 21.31
N ASP A 548 19.08 -15.74 21.89
CA ASP A 548 18.76 -14.93 23.07
C ASP A 548 19.15 -13.46 22.91
N VAL A 549 18.73 -12.86 21.78
CA VAL A 549 19.01 -11.47 21.43
C VAL A 549 17.73 -10.71 21.10
N ALA A 550 17.79 -9.38 21.16
CA ALA A 550 16.73 -8.53 20.64
C ALA A 550 16.55 -8.75 19.14
N VAL A 551 15.35 -8.51 18.60
CA VAL A 551 15.09 -8.69 17.17
C VAL A 551 16.00 -7.80 16.30
N GLN A 552 16.41 -6.64 16.80
CA GLN A 552 17.34 -5.74 16.12
C GLN A 552 18.77 -6.29 16.01
N ASP A 553 19.16 -7.23 16.89
CA ASP A 553 20.51 -7.79 17.01
C ASP A 553 20.68 -9.14 16.30
N VAL A 554 19.64 -9.64 15.62
CA VAL A 554 19.72 -10.87 14.85
C VAL A 554 20.90 -10.76 13.86
N PRO A 555 21.88 -11.69 13.90
CA PRO A 555 22.98 -11.67 12.95
C PRO A 555 22.47 -11.75 11.52
N TYR A 556 22.63 -10.66 10.76
CA TYR A 556 22.11 -10.59 9.40
C TYR A 556 22.62 -11.71 8.46
N PRO A 557 23.89 -12.16 8.54
CA PRO A 557 24.36 -13.30 7.73
C PRO A 557 23.52 -14.56 7.92
N ASP A 558 23.18 -14.91 9.17
CA ASP A 558 22.36 -16.09 9.50
C ASP A 558 20.93 -15.93 8.97
N LEU A 559 20.35 -14.74 9.11
CA LEU A 559 19.03 -14.43 8.56
C LEU A 559 19.03 -14.55 7.04
N ARG A 560 20.00 -13.91 6.36
CA ARG A 560 20.14 -13.95 4.91
C ARG A 560 20.30 -15.38 4.40
N GLU A 561 21.18 -16.17 5.03
CA GLU A 561 21.41 -17.57 4.67
C GLU A 561 20.10 -18.37 4.78
N LYS A 562 19.37 -18.23 5.88
CA LYS A 562 18.12 -18.95 6.09
C LYS A 562 17.03 -18.54 5.09
N LEU A 563 16.87 -17.24 4.80
CA LEU A 563 15.88 -16.77 3.83
C LEU A 563 16.18 -17.27 2.40
N LEU A 564 17.44 -17.29 1.99
CA LEU A 564 17.85 -17.85 0.70
C LEU A 564 17.63 -19.37 0.65
N ALA A 565 17.91 -20.09 1.73
CA ALA A 565 17.64 -21.52 1.84
C ALA A 565 16.13 -21.83 1.74
N ASP A 566 15.28 -20.91 2.18
CA ASP A 566 13.82 -20.99 2.02
C ASP A 566 13.31 -20.37 0.70
N GLU A 567 14.19 -20.22 -0.29
CA GLU A 567 13.89 -19.72 -1.64
C GLU A 567 13.31 -18.29 -1.70
N GLN A 568 13.53 -17.46 -0.67
CA GLN A 568 13.18 -16.04 -0.78
C GLN A 568 14.08 -15.31 -1.79
N ARG A 569 13.54 -14.23 -2.36
CA ARG A 569 14.29 -13.32 -3.22
C ARG A 569 14.71 -12.10 -2.41
N LEU A 570 16.02 -11.90 -2.30
CA LEU A 570 16.63 -10.79 -1.57
C LEU A 570 17.31 -9.78 -2.49
N GLU A 571 17.70 -10.22 -3.69
CA GLU A 571 18.41 -9.42 -4.67
C GLU A 571 17.77 -9.62 -6.04
N TRP A 572 17.66 -8.54 -6.80
CA TRP A 572 17.17 -8.60 -8.17
C TRP A 572 18.31 -8.92 -9.13
N THR A 573 18.25 -10.10 -9.75
CA THR A 573 19.25 -10.56 -10.75
C THR A 573 18.70 -10.56 -12.18
N GLY A 574 17.46 -10.10 -12.38
CA GLY A 574 16.83 -10.05 -13.71
C GLY A 574 17.23 -8.81 -14.50
N PRO A 575 16.72 -8.68 -15.74
CA PRO A 575 16.95 -7.47 -16.53
C PRO A 575 16.46 -6.25 -15.75
N THR A 576 17.35 -5.29 -15.56
CA THR A 576 16.99 -3.97 -15.04
C THR A 576 16.35 -3.23 -16.22
N PRO A 577 15.16 -2.59 -16.06
CA PRO A 577 14.66 -1.66 -17.06
C PRO A 577 15.80 -0.70 -17.40
N ARG A 578 16.02 -0.38 -18.69
CA ARG A 578 17.02 0.63 -19.05
C ARG A 578 16.71 1.85 -18.20
N ARG A 579 17.64 2.22 -17.30
CA ARG A 579 17.43 3.39 -16.46
C ARG A 579 17.22 4.55 -17.43
N ALA A 580 16.02 5.11 -17.43
CA ALA A 580 15.75 6.32 -18.16
C ALA A 580 16.53 7.50 -17.52
N SER A 581 17.04 7.31 -16.30
CA SER A 581 17.81 8.27 -15.49
C SER A 581 19.29 7.89 -15.36
N VAL A 582 20.17 8.90 -15.41
CA VAL A 582 21.60 8.83 -15.09
C VAL A 582 21.88 9.71 -13.89
N ASP A 583 22.47 9.15 -12.83
CA ASP A 583 22.81 9.89 -11.61
C ASP A 583 24.00 10.83 -11.88
N SER A 584 23.77 12.13 -11.69
CA SER A 584 24.79 13.18 -11.88
C SER A 584 26.06 12.97 -11.06
N LEU A 585 25.96 12.35 -9.87
CA LEU A 585 27.11 12.09 -8.99
C LEU A 585 28.03 10.98 -9.52
N THR A 586 27.57 10.20 -10.49
CA THR A 586 28.36 9.14 -11.14
C THR A 586 29.11 9.62 -12.37
N LEU A 587 28.87 10.86 -12.80
CA LEU A 587 29.45 11.44 -14.01
C LEU A 587 30.74 12.21 -13.71
N PRO A 588 31.72 12.21 -14.63
CA PRO A 588 32.95 12.97 -14.45
C PRO A 588 32.69 14.48 -14.55
N GLY A 589 33.55 15.27 -13.92
CA GLY A 589 33.39 16.72 -13.88
C GLY A 589 32.21 17.15 -13.03
N ASN A 590 31.77 18.39 -13.22
CA ASN A 590 30.64 18.95 -12.50
C ASN A 590 29.41 18.98 -13.39
N VAL A 591 28.30 18.45 -12.86
CA VAL A 591 27.02 18.38 -13.55
C VAL A 591 26.01 19.24 -12.80
N VAL A 592 25.37 20.15 -13.54
CA VAL A 592 24.27 20.99 -13.06
C VAL A 592 23.00 20.52 -13.76
N ASP A 593 22.09 19.95 -12.97
CA ASP A 593 20.78 19.43 -13.41
C ASP A 593 19.74 20.56 -13.58
N ASP A 594 18.66 20.30 -14.30
CA ASP A 594 17.59 21.26 -14.58
C ASP A 594 16.85 21.71 -13.30
N GLU A 595 16.85 20.86 -12.27
CA GLU A 595 16.32 21.21 -10.95
C GLU A 595 17.15 22.31 -10.26
N ALA A 596 18.45 22.39 -10.56
CA ALA A 596 19.37 23.40 -10.04
C ALA A 596 19.54 24.61 -10.98
N ALA A 597 18.90 24.61 -12.15
CA ALA A 597 18.99 25.71 -13.10
C ALA A 597 18.13 26.93 -12.70
N ASP A 598 18.65 28.13 -12.97
CA ASP A 598 17.90 29.39 -12.89
C ASP A 598 17.02 29.52 -14.14
N ARG A 599 15.69 29.38 -13.97
CA ARG A 599 14.74 29.24 -15.07
C ARG A 599 13.68 30.34 -15.07
N ASP A 600 13.34 30.77 -16.28
CA ASP A 600 12.19 31.61 -16.60
C ASP A 600 11.40 30.81 -17.66
N GLY A 601 10.39 30.05 -17.21
CA GLY A 601 9.70 29.01 -17.99
C GLY A 601 10.30 27.59 -17.84
N PHE A 602 10.05 26.73 -18.83
CA PHE A 602 10.38 25.29 -18.82
C PHE A 602 9.75 24.54 -17.63
N ASP A 603 8.50 24.85 -17.30
CA ASP A 603 7.84 24.28 -16.10
C ASP A 603 7.31 22.86 -16.30
N ALA A 604 7.09 22.45 -17.55
CA ALA A 604 6.64 21.10 -17.86
C ALA A 604 7.80 20.11 -17.66
N VAL A 605 7.57 19.10 -16.81
CA VAL A 605 8.52 18.02 -16.50
C VAL A 605 8.07 16.74 -17.18
N SER A 606 9.02 15.99 -17.73
CA SER A 606 8.77 14.70 -18.36
C SER A 606 9.83 13.68 -17.98
N ARG A 607 9.42 12.42 -17.94
CA ARG A 607 10.26 11.23 -17.76
C ARG A 607 10.01 10.19 -18.86
N SER A 608 9.28 10.59 -19.90
CA SER A 608 8.74 9.66 -20.89
C SER A 608 9.79 9.08 -21.85
N LEU A 609 10.92 9.77 -22.02
CA LEU A 609 12.01 9.37 -22.91
C LEU A 609 13.33 9.57 -22.18
N GLY A 610 14.12 8.51 -22.00
CA GLY A 610 15.50 8.60 -21.52
C GLY A 610 16.55 8.39 -22.62
N PRO A 611 17.84 8.46 -22.27
CA PRO A 611 18.37 8.79 -20.95
C PRO A 611 18.24 10.30 -20.63
N PHE A 612 17.94 10.62 -19.38
CA PHE A 612 17.94 11.97 -18.78
C PHE A 612 18.72 11.97 -17.46
N ILE A 613 19.06 13.13 -16.91
CA ILE A 613 19.85 13.23 -15.68
C ILE A 613 18.93 13.28 -14.46
N ASN A 614 19.36 12.62 -13.38
CA ASN A 614 18.66 12.53 -12.10
C ASN A 614 17.16 12.22 -12.22
N SER A 615 16.30 13.21 -12.03
CA SER A 615 14.87 12.98 -11.82
C SER A 615 14.07 13.03 -13.11
N GLY A 616 14.52 13.69 -14.18
CA GLY A 616 13.70 13.90 -15.38
C GLY A 616 14.36 14.84 -16.37
N TYR A 617 13.55 15.43 -17.24
CA TYR A 617 13.95 16.60 -18.01
C TYR A 617 12.76 17.55 -18.13
N ARG A 618 13.04 18.82 -18.42
CA ARG A 618 12.02 19.85 -18.64
C ARG A 618 11.85 20.17 -20.11
N HIS A 619 10.67 20.66 -20.48
CA HIS A 619 10.43 21.15 -21.83
C HIS A 619 9.52 22.38 -21.87
N ASP A 620 9.61 23.09 -22.99
CA ASP A 620 8.85 24.30 -23.25
C ASP A 620 7.41 24.06 -23.70
N ASP A 621 6.99 22.79 -23.76
CA ASP A 621 5.68 22.36 -24.27
C ASP A 621 5.39 22.79 -25.72
N ASN A 622 6.45 23.19 -26.44
CA ASN A 622 6.39 23.85 -27.75
C ASN A 622 5.51 25.12 -27.75
N ARG A 623 5.47 25.86 -26.64
CA ARG A 623 4.72 27.11 -26.48
C ARG A 623 5.65 28.28 -26.16
N ASP A 624 5.11 29.48 -26.22
CA ASP A 624 5.76 30.72 -25.75
C ASP A 624 7.20 30.90 -26.26
N LYS A 625 7.36 30.74 -27.58
CA LYS A 625 8.67 30.80 -28.25
C LYS A 625 9.32 32.17 -28.05
N GLY A 626 10.55 32.16 -27.54
CA GLY A 626 11.32 33.36 -27.20
C GLY A 626 11.10 33.89 -25.79
N ALA A 627 10.15 33.34 -25.04
CA ALA A 627 9.90 33.75 -23.65
C ALA A 627 10.60 32.86 -22.62
N GLN A 628 11.04 31.65 -23.00
CA GLN A 628 11.56 30.68 -22.04
C GLN A 628 13.08 30.54 -22.12
N ARG A 629 13.73 30.49 -20.94
CA ARG A 629 15.19 30.31 -20.77
C ARG A 629 15.52 29.50 -19.52
N ALA A 630 16.59 28.72 -19.60
CA ALA A 630 17.17 28.01 -18.47
C ALA A 630 18.68 28.28 -18.43
N ARG A 631 19.17 28.77 -17.29
CA ARG A 631 20.59 29.06 -17.05
C ARG A 631 21.18 28.08 -16.03
N PHE A 632 22.16 27.34 -16.49
CA PHE A 632 22.96 26.44 -15.68
C PHE A 632 24.23 27.16 -15.28
N ARG A 633 24.35 27.51 -14.00
CA ARG A 633 25.48 28.28 -13.47
C ARG A 633 26.54 27.34 -12.93
N PHE A 634 27.80 27.67 -13.18
CA PHE A 634 28.94 26.88 -12.76
C PHE A 634 30.07 27.79 -12.24
N VAL A 635 30.77 27.37 -11.20
CA VAL A 635 31.94 28.09 -10.65
C VAL A 635 33.21 27.33 -11.03
N ILE A 636 34.03 27.96 -11.87
CA ILE A 636 35.34 27.45 -12.27
C ILE A 636 36.31 27.77 -11.13
N GLU A 637 36.72 26.75 -10.36
CA GLU A 637 37.65 26.93 -9.24
C GLU A 637 39.09 27.14 -9.72
N GLU A 638 39.50 26.41 -10.76
CA GLU A 638 40.83 26.49 -11.37
C GLU A 638 40.72 26.91 -12.84
N ALA A 639 41.52 27.89 -13.26
CA ALA A 639 41.59 28.24 -14.67
C ALA A 639 42.10 27.05 -15.49
N GLY A 640 41.48 26.79 -16.64
CA GLY A 640 41.83 25.63 -17.47
C GLY A 640 40.88 25.42 -18.64
N SER A 641 41.19 24.41 -19.45
CA SER A 641 40.34 23.98 -20.55
C SER A 641 39.24 23.05 -20.05
N TYR A 642 37.99 23.32 -20.38
CA TYR A 642 36.84 22.49 -20.02
C TYR A 642 36.01 22.15 -21.25
N ALA A 643 35.67 20.86 -21.39
CA ALA A 643 34.64 20.40 -22.30
C ALA A 643 33.27 20.72 -21.68
N VAL A 644 32.46 21.50 -22.39
CA VAL A 644 31.10 21.85 -21.96
C VAL A 644 30.12 21.02 -22.78
N ARG A 645 29.24 20.31 -22.08
CA ARG A 645 28.23 19.46 -22.69
C ARG A 645 26.85 19.79 -22.13
N ILE A 646 25.81 19.53 -22.90
CA ILE A 646 24.42 19.63 -22.43
C ILE A 646 23.72 18.30 -22.64
N ALA A 647 22.83 17.93 -21.72
CA ALA A 647 22.01 16.74 -21.83
C ALA A 647 20.66 17.06 -22.48
N TRP A 648 20.15 16.11 -23.28
CA TRP A 648 18.78 16.17 -23.80
C TRP A 648 18.33 14.78 -24.26
N THR A 649 17.02 14.55 -24.25
CA THR A 649 16.44 13.37 -24.90
C THR A 649 15.95 13.66 -26.31
N ALA A 650 16.52 12.93 -27.27
CA ALA A 650 16.17 13.05 -28.67
C ALA A 650 14.78 12.49 -29.01
N SER A 651 14.04 13.22 -29.85
CA SER A 651 12.76 12.80 -30.39
C SER A 651 12.43 13.55 -31.67
N SER A 652 11.57 12.99 -32.53
CA SER A 652 11.17 13.60 -33.81
C SER A 652 10.42 14.93 -33.63
N ASN A 653 9.83 15.19 -32.46
CA ASN A 653 9.12 16.42 -32.15
C ASN A 653 10.00 17.53 -31.54
N ARG A 654 11.30 17.30 -31.35
CA ARG A 654 12.23 18.30 -30.82
C ARG A 654 12.59 19.36 -31.85
N ALA A 655 13.09 20.49 -31.38
CA ALA A 655 13.64 21.52 -32.24
C ALA A 655 14.98 21.08 -32.84
N THR A 656 15.23 21.48 -34.09
CA THR A 656 16.50 21.23 -34.79
C THR A 656 17.53 22.35 -34.58
N ASN A 657 17.11 23.47 -33.99
CA ASN A 657 17.86 24.72 -33.93
C ASN A 657 17.83 25.37 -32.53
N VAL A 658 17.88 24.58 -31.46
CA VAL A 658 17.81 25.10 -30.08
C VAL A 658 18.96 26.06 -29.80
N PRO A 659 18.71 27.36 -29.52
CA PRO A 659 19.77 28.31 -29.22
C PRO A 659 20.35 28.06 -27.84
N VAL A 660 21.68 27.93 -27.79
CA VAL A 660 22.46 27.72 -26.57
C VAL A 660 23.57 28.75 -26.51
N ARG A 661 23.76 29.38 -25.35
CA ARG A 661 24.82 30.37 -25.11
C ARG A 661 25.72 29.92 -23.98
N VAL A 662 27.03 29.89 -24.20
CA VAL A 662 28.05 29.63 -23.18
C VAL A 662 28.73 30.95 -22.86
N SER A 663 28.70 31.40 -21.59
CA SER A 663 29.24 32.70 -21.20
C SER A 663 30.19 32.61 -20.01
N TRP A 664 31.26 33.40 -20.04
CA TRP A 664 32.22 33.55 -18.95
C TRP A 664 32.89 34.94 -19.02
N GLY A 665 32.93 35.67 -17.92
CA GLY A 665 33.35 37.07 -17.91
C GLY A 665 32.53 37.91 -18.91
N GLU A 666 33.22 38.66 -19.79
CA GLU A 666 32.59 39.45 -20.88
C GLU A 666 32.42 38.66 -22.19
N ARG A 667 32.77 37.37 -22.22
CA ARG A 667 32.71 36.53 -23.43
C ARG A 667 31.43 35.70 -23.46
N THR A 668 30.85 35.57 -24.65
CA THR A 668 29.69 34.71 -24.92
C THR A 668 29.85 34.04 -26.28
N GLU A 669 29.74 32.71 -26.29
CA GLU A 669 29.67 31.88 -27.50
C GLU A 669 28.25 31.41 -27.72
N SER A 670 27.76 31.46 -28.96
CA SER A 670 26.38 31.07 -29.31
C SER A 670 26.38 29.91 -30.29
N LEU A 671 25.59 28.90 -29.99
CA LEU A 671 25.46 27.67 -30.77
C LEU A 671 23.98 27.33 -30.99
N ALA A 672 23.71 26.49 -31.99
CA ALA A 672 22.41 25.88 -32.20
C ALA A 672 22.52 24.36 -32.07
N VAL A 673 21.67 23.75 -31.26
CA VAL A 673 21.66 22.31 -31.00
C VAL A 673 20.44 21.66 -31.65
N ASN A 674 20.70 20.60 -32.41
CA ASN A 674 19.64 19.78 -32.99
C ASN A 674 19.22 18.68 -32.03
N GLN A 675 18.15 18.93 -31.28
CA GLN A 675 17.65 17.97 -30.29
C GLN A 675 16.83 16.83 -30.91
N ARG A 676 16.65 16.77 -32.23
CA ARG A 676 16.15 15.54 -32.88
C ARG A 676 17.22 14.47 -33.01
N GLN A 677 18.49 14.86 -32.95
CA GLN A 677 19.61 13.95 -33.02
C GLN A 677 19.99 13.49 -31.61
N ALA A 678 20.36 12.21 -31.50
CA ALA A 678 20.83 11.66 -30.23
C ALA A 678 22.12 12.37 -29.78
N PRO A 679 22.29 12.63 -28.48
CA PRO A 679 23.54 13.18 -27.96
C PRO A 679 24.72 12.23 -28.22
N SER A 680 25.91 12.81 -28.43
CA SER A 680 27.12 12.08 -28.83
C SER A 680 27.83 11.30 -27.69
N HIS A 681 27.53 11.61 -26.43
CA HIS A 681 28.23 11.12 -25.23
C HIS A 681 27.21 10.72 -24.15
N GLY A 682 26.59 9.55 -24.30
CA GLY A 682 25.54 9.10 -23.39
C GLY A 682 24.31 10.01 -23.45
N ALA A 683 23.91 10.59 -22.32
CA ALA A 683 22.85 11.61 -22.27
C ALA A 683 23.31 12.99 -22.77
N PHE A 684 24.63 13.21 -22.94
CA PHE A 684 25.22 14.51 -23.24
C PHE A 684 25.68 14.68 -24.68
N GLY A 685 25.51 15.88 -25.23
CA GLY A 685 26.15 16.32 -26.45
C GLY A 685 27.14 17.43 -26.17
N THR A 686 28.32 17.34 -26.78
CA THR A 686 29.39 18.32 -26.60
C THR A 686 29.07 19.59 -27.37
N LEU A 687 29.04 20.73 -26.66
CA LEU A 687 28.95 22.05 -27.31
C LEU A 687 30.31 22.48 -27.85
N GLY A 688 31.36 22.23 -27.08
CA GLY A 688 32.73 22.60 -27.41
C GLY A 688 33.65 22.50 -26.20
N THR A 689 34.91 22.85 -26.42
CA THR A 689 35.93 22.96 -25.38
C THR A 689 36.47 24.38 -25.39
N TRP A 690 36.47 25.03 -24.23
CA TRP A 690 36.97 26.39 -24.08
C TRP A 690 37.90 26.49 -22.88
N HIS A 691 38.78 27.48 -22.93
CA HIS A 691 39.62 27.86 -21.80
C HIS A 691 38.88 28.89 -20.94
N PHE A 692 38.62 28.52 -19.68
CA PHE A 692 37.91 29.34 -18.71
C PHE A 692 38.89 29.88 -17.66
N PRO A 693 38.82 31.17 -17.30
CA PRO A 693 39.45 31.68 -16.09
C PRO A 693 38.68 31.17 -14.85
N ALA A 694 39.32 31.23 -13.67
CA ALA A 694 38.61 31.02 -12.42
C ALA A 694 37.51 32.08 -12.24
N GLY A 695 36.32 31.66 -11.81
CA GLY A 695 35.14 32.52 -11.68
C GLY A 695 33.85 31.88 -12.21
N GLU A 696 32.79 32.68 -12.33
CA GLU A 696 31.49 32.19 -12.81
C GLU A 696 31.45 32.01 -14.33
N ALA A 697 30.87 30.88 -14.75
CA ALA A 697 30.46 30.60 -16.11
C ALA A 697 29.00 30.13 -16.11
N PHE A 698 28.28 30.32 -17.21
CA PHE A 698 26.95 29.74 -17.35
C PHE A 698 26.65 29.29 -18.78
N VAL A 699 25.78 28.30 -18.87
CA VAL A 699 25.15 27.88 -20.13
C VAL A 699 23.68 28.24 -20.08
N GLU A 700 23.22 29.02 -21.05
CA GLU A 700 21.81 29.37 -21.21
C GLU A 700 21.21 28.64 -22.41
N VAL A 701 20.12 27.92 -22.20
CA VAL A 701 19.29 27.35 -23.26
C VAL A 701 18.03 28.20 -23.37
N SER A 702 17.64 28.58 -24.59
CA SER A 702 16.41 29.33 -24.83
C SER A 702 15.51 28.63 -25.83
N ASN A 703 14.23 29.00 -25.87
CA ASN A 703 13.31 28.52 -26.91
C ASN A 703 13.07 29.53 -28.05
N ALA A 704 13.91 30.57 -28.16
CA ALA A 704 13.76 31.61 -29.16
C ALA A 704 13.87 31.07 -30.59
N GLN A 705 12.87 31.39 -31.43
CA GLN A 705 12.84 31.03 -32.86
C GLN A 705 13.04 29.52 -33.14
N THR A 706 12.62 28.66 -32.22
CA THR A 706 12.76 27.20 -32.37
C THR A 706 11.61 26.59 -33.16
N ASP A 707 11.92 25.55 -33.94
CA ASP A 707 11.00 24.87 -34.86
C ASP A 707 10.31 23.61 -34.28
N GLY A 708 10.44 23.39 -32.97
CA GLY A 708 9.86 22.25 -32.26
C GLY A 708 10.05 22.35 -30.74
N HIS A 709 9.76 21.28 -30.01
CA HIS A 709 9.94 21.26 -28.55
C HIS A 709 11.42 21.48 -28.16
N VAL A 710 11.64 22.33 -27.17
CA VAL A 710 12.96 22.50 -26.55
C VAL A 710 12.98 21.76 -25.23
N VAL A 711 13.98 20.92 -25.03
CA VAL A 711 14.25 20.21 -23.79
C VAL A 711 15.46 20.81 -23.09
N VAL A 712 15.40 20.86 -21.75
CA VAL A 712 16.54 21.15 -20.88
C VAL A 712 16.60 20.09 -19.80
N ASP A 713 17.79 19.57 -19.54
CA ASP A 713 18.01 18.42 -18.66
C ASP A 713 19.23 18.66 -17.76
N ALA A 714 20.45 18.73 -18.31
CA ALA A 714 21.62 19.08 -17.51
C ALA A 714 22.73 19.72 -18.33
N VAL A 715 23.71 20.29 -17.65
CA VAL A 715 24.95 20.80 -18.24
C VAL A 715 26.13 20.21 -17.47
N GLN A 716 27.14 19.76 -18.22
CA GLN A 716 28.36 19.18 -17.66
C GLN A 716 29.58 20.02 -18.05
N PHE A 717 30.40 20.35 -17.06
CA PHE A 717 31.74 20.91 -17.23
C PHE A 717 32.78 19.87 -16.80
N GLU A 718 33.50 19.30 -17.76
CA GLU A 718 34.56 18.33 -17.51
C GLU A 718 35.91 18.94 -17.90
N ARG A 719 36.91 18.88 -17.02
CA ARG A 719 38.25 19.38 -17.33
C ARG A 719 38.85 18.59 -18.49
N ALA A 720 39.27 19.29 -19.54
CA ALA A 720 39.98 18.70 -20.68
C ALA A 720 41.49 18.71 -20.41
N GLU A 721 42.19 17.67 -20.85
CA GLU A 721 43.66 17.68 -20.85
C GLU A 721 44.16 18.72 -21.85
N ASP A 722 44.96 19.69 -21.40
CA ASP A 722 45.63 20.63 -22.30
C ASP A 722 46.61 19.83 -23.19
N PRO A 723 46.61 20.04 -24.52
CA PRO A 723 47.61 19.42 -25.37
C PRO A 723 48.99 19.87 -24.88
N ARG A 724 49.82 18.91 -24.47
CA ARG A 724 51.22 19.16 -24.11
C ARG A 724 51.87 20.00 -25.22
N PRO A 725 52.59 21.10 -24.89
CA PRO A 725 53.30 21.84 -25.92
C PRO A 725 54.27 20.88 -26.61
N LEU A 726 54.21 20.83 -27.94
CA LEU A 726 55.25 20.19 -28.74
C LEU A 726 56.56 20.93 -28.44
N GLU A 727 57.52 20.23 -27.82
CA GLU A 727 58.91 20.71 -27.75
C GLU A 727 59.45 20.86 -29.19
N GLU A 728 60.25 21.91 -29.39
CA GLU A 728 60.66 22.56 -30.66
C GLU A 728 60.90 21.69 -31.90
#